data_AF-A0A413NBG9-F1
#
_entry.id   AF-A0A413NBG9-F1
#
_cell.length_a   1.000
_cell.length_b   1.000
_cell.length_c   1.000
_cell.angle_alpha   90.00
_cell.angle_beta   90.00
_cell.angle_gamma   90.00
#
_symmetry.space_group_name_H-M   'P 1'
#
loop_
_entity.id
_entity.type
_entity.pdbx_description
1 polymer ?
#
loop_
_entity_poly.entity_id
_entity_poly.type
_entity_poly.pdbx_seq_one_letter_code
_entity_poly.pdbx_strand_id
1 'polypeptide(L)'
;MKDYIIILLILFGVSTRISAQKSTSIEFIQKGVEYAQKENYDLAIFYLKLNIKENNIPDSIRVKGCFYLQHAYYLSGHSDFSWDLLKHYSLLYDSPDSVAVSYITETAYILAKSGQYKEALVYGKLAEQRTKSLYGESSLEYAFALDNLSIRYRENVKIDSAIVLCKKAIQIISKTIGKRNMDYATSQNNLALLYYEKGKYNKAISHKKKAVKLHKLLKSDTTSSYAILLDNIGVIYKSKGNMQKSIDYNYKSIKILQAINDTCSIDYITVLNNLAIKYCTIGQYDTAIKIGHNSLSLSQKLVETNNICHAIALHIIASAHLSKGDIQNYIQSVSKAIPILENTIGENHSIYIDIMKELIHIHITTGNYIQAIPFIEKGIENIISLYGENSFIIINWLIDLATCYKYGVGNDSQLLLLCEKVLNLAKIHYKKESLIYAQTIHNICTILDEIIPSEILLAIEEEVFSIRKKLLPHNHPQYLSSLNSIITYYTKCNMLKEAISIGEQMLNTNKKNMDGALLHNLAIAYSKTGNVPKAIHLLEKTSEIYKKEFGKCNIHYLNNLSDLCLNYHKAQLHDNVKKTVEELIFITDKMSFKDLLLLNQKERNYYWNNVYLFTQLFSYFAYQHKDDEDYIRLAYDAALRFKNIHPTIHTKINEQYASYGNNPMYNDYKEFLTIERKINVLQERTANKKEIDLLKRQSKKLNRKLSQTVILNTDIRKLIQLKWKDIQSYLSPSSVAIEFVNVPIEKDNHNYIALILKKAWDSPKIVSFSLSTNDSTKFDWHSHQLYNIIWKPIEQYLSIGDTIHFSASDILHKIPIESLPVGNGKIMSDIYHMHRLSSTRELALKKDPIKYKKAALYGGLNYDMTDSDMKNESSKYQKEDNTDILSASRGLLEDSIRGHKWIQLGNTRKEVEYIKELLEKSHITANIFKGNSGNEESFKALSGQEYNIIHLATHGFFYPNEVAKKKDYFKPILMQDELNISPTDMSLWRSGLVLSGGNRAWKGDSIPEEVEDGILKSQEIKDLDLRGADLVVLSACHTGQGEVTNEGVFGLQRAFKMAGVQTIVMSLTEADDQTTMAMMNKFYTSLLSGQSKHDAFYNAQRTYVL
;
A
#
# COMPACT_ATOMS: atom_id res chain seq x y z
N MET A 1 42.61 -35.73 -25.16
CA MET A 1 43.78 -34.82 -25.04
C MET A 1 43.78 -33.76 -26.15
N LYS A 2 43.62 -34.13 -27.43
CA LYS A 2 43.52 -33.18 -28.57
C LYS A 2 42.35 -32.19 -28.45
N ASP A 3 41.16 -32.64 -28.03
CA ASP A 3 39.99 -31.76 -27.82
C ASP A 3 40.14 -30.82 -26.61
N TYR A 4 40.84 -31.26 -25.56
CA TYR A 4 41.14 -30.42 -24.38
C TYR A 4 42.15 -29.30 -24.70
N ILE A 5 43.10 -29.56 -25.60
CA ILE A 5 44.08 -28.57 -26.07
C ILE A 5 43.39 -27.50 -26.93
N ILE A 6 42.38 -27.88 -27.73
CA ILE A 6 41.59 -26.96 -28.54
C ILE A 6 40.71 -26.07 -27.65
N ILE A 7 40.11 -26.61 -26.59
CA ILE A 7 39.34 -25.86 -25.59
C ILE A 7 40.23 -24.84 -24.85
N LEU A 8 41.46 -25.21 -24.48
CA LEU A 8 42.45 -24.32 -23.87
C LEU A 8 42.89 -23.19 -24.82
N LEU A 9 43.10 -23.49 -26.11
CA LEU A 9 43.52 -22.48 -27.09
C LEU A 9 42.41 -21.44 -27.39
N ILE A 10 41.13 -21.82 -27.26
CA ILE A 10 39.98 -20.91 -27.44
C ILE A 10 39.75 -20.06 -26.18
N LEU A 11 39.97 -20.60 -24.98
CA LEU A 11 39.85 -19.87 -23.70
C LEU A 11 40.92 -18.77 -23.54
N PHE A 12 42.08 -18.89 -24.19
CA PHE A 12 43.18 -17.92 -24.10
C PHE A 12 43.25 -16.88 -25.23
N GLY A 13 42.23 -16.77 -26.09
CA GLY A 13 42.09 -15.63 -27.00
C GLY A 13 43.19 -15.46 -28.06
N VAL A 14 43.89 -16.53 -28.45
CA VAL A 14 44.88 -16.47 -29.53
C VAL A 14 44.18 -16.58 -30.87
N SER A 15 43.81 -15.44 -31.45
CA SER A 15 43.31 -15.36 -32.82
C SER A 15 44.46 -15.55 -33.82
N THR A 16 44.66 -16.77 -34.32
CA THR A 16 45.34 -16.95 -35.61
C THR A 16 44.30 -17.18 -36.68
N ARG A 17 44.06 -16.12 -37.47
CA ARG A 17 43.41 -16.18 -38.78
C ARG A 17 44.09 -17.26 -39.63
N ILE A 18 43.43 -18.40 -39.78
CA ILE A 18 43.71 -19.35 -40.86
C ILE A 18 42.39 -19.56 -41.58
N SER A 19 42.45 -19.46 -42.90
CA SER A 19 41.39 -19.59 -43.92
C SER A 19 40.70 -20.97 -43.97
N ALA A 20 40.57 -21.65 -42.82
CA ALA A 20 39.87 -22.93 -42.63
C ALA A 20 38.51 -22.79 -41.93
N GLN A 21 38.04 -21.56 -41.64
CA GLN A 21 36.83 -21.30 -40.84
C GLN A 21 35.52 -21.92 -41.40
N LYS A 22 35.47 -22.24 -42.69
CA LYS A 22 34.23 -22.79 -43.30
C LYS A 22 33.93 -24.22 -42.85
N SER A 23 34.95 -25.07 -42.64
CA SER A 23 34.74 -26.47 -42.25
C SER A 23 34.62 -26.63 -40.73
N THR A 24 35.40 -25.89 -39.94
CA THR A 24 35.46 -26.05 -38.48
C THR A 24 34.16 -25.63 -37.77
N SER A 25 33.54 -24.52 -38.17
CA SER A 25 32.34 -24.02 -37.48
C SER A 25 31.10 -24.84 -37.83
N ILE A 26 31.02 -25.36 -39.07
CA ILE A 26 29.98 -26.31 -39.49
C ILE A 26 30.12 -27.62 -38.72
N GLU A 27 31.34 -28.16 -38.59
CA GLU A 27 31.62 -29.37 -37.81
C GLU A 27 31.30 -29.18 -36.32
N PHE A 28 31.58 -28.01 -35.74
CA PHE A 28 31.23 -27.71 -34.35
C PHE A 28 29.73 -27.57 -34.14
N ILE A 29 29.00 -26.97 -35.09
CA ILE A 29 27.52 -26.95 -35.03
C ILE A 29 26.97 -28.37 -35.12
N GLN A 30 27.51 -29.21 -36.01
CA GLN A 30 27.09 -30.61 -36.12
C GLN A 30 27.38 -31.40 -34.84
N LYS A 31 28.56 -31.24 -34.23
CA LYS A 31 28.88 -31.83 -32.92
C LYS A 31 27.96 -31.32 -31.81
N GLY A 32 27.67 -30.03 -31.77
CA GLY A 32 26.75 -29.44 -30.81
C GLY A 32 25.33 -30.01 -30.95
N VAL A 33 24.87 -30.22 -32.18
CA VAL A 33 23.61 -30.92 -32.48
C VAL A 33 23.66 -32.38 -32.01
N GLU A 34 24.74 -33.13 -32.26
CA GLU A 34 24.88 -34.50 -31.76
C GLU A 34 24.86 -34.58 -30.23
N TYR A 35 25.52 -33.64 -29.55
CA TYR A 35 25.47 -33.58 -28.08
C TYR A 35 24.08 -33.28 -27.56
N ALA A 36 23.35 -32.37 -28.23
CA ALA A 36 21.96 -32.08 -27.87
C ALA A 36 21.06 -33.31 -28.06
N GLN A 37 21.27 -34.07 -29.15
CA GLN A 37 20.54 -35.31 -29.41
C GLN A 37 20.88 -36.44 -28.43
N LYS A 38 22.06 -36.40 -27.81
CA LYS A 38 22.49 -37.30 -26.73
C LYS A 38 22.16 -36.76 -25.34
N GLU A 39 21.30 -35.74 -25.25
CA GLU A 39 20.85 -35.10 -24.00
C GLU A 39 21.99 -34.49 -23.15
N ASN A 40 23.14 -34.19 -23.78
CA ASN A 40 24.26 -33.53 -23.12
C ASN A 40 24.23 -32.03 -23.38
N TYR A 41 23.31 -31.34 -22.68
CA TYR A 41 22.93 -29.97 -22.99
C TYR A 41 24.04 -28.94 -22.72
N ASP A 42 24.91 -29.15 -21.73
CA ASP A 42 26.02 -28.21 -21.43
C ASP A 42 27.04 -28.18 -22.56
N LEU A 43 27.44 -29.35 -23.06
CA LEU A 43 28.32 -29.48 -24.23
C LEU A 43 27.63 -28.99 -25.50
N ALA A 44 26.33 -29.26 -25.66
CA ALA A 44 25.56 -28.72 -26.77
C ALA A 44 25.57 -27.19 -26.78
N ILE A 45 25.28 -26.55 -25.64
CA ILE A 45 25.31 -25.10 -25.49
C ILE A 45 26.71 -24.56 -25.81
N PHE A 46 27.75 -25.17 -25.26
CA PHE A 46 29.14 -24.77 -25.51
C PHE A 46 29.49 -24.76 -27.01
N TYR A 47 29.20 -25.85 -27.72
CA TYR A 47 29.50 -25.96 -29.14
C TYR A 47 28.62 -25.09 -30.03
N LEU A 48 27.37 -24.83 -29.64
CA LEU A 48 26.41 -24.09 -30.47
C LEU A 48 26.49 -22.56 -30.26
N LYS A 49 26.68 -22.08 -29.03
CA LYS A 49 26.53 -20.65 -28.65
C LYS A 49 27.44 -19.69 -29.42
N LEU A 50 28.69 -20.08 -29.68
CA LEU A 50 29.67 -19.24 -30.37
C LEU A 50 29.64 -19.43 -31.88
N ASN A 51 29.46 -20.67 -32.34
CA ASN A 51 29.61 -21.01 -33.75
C ASN A 51 28.41 -20.56 -34.60
N ILE A 52 27.18 -20.53 -34.07
CA ILE A 52 25.97 -20.11 -34.82
C ILE A 52 26.01 -18.63 -35.27
N LYS A 53 26.79 -17.79 -34.58
CA LYS A 53 26.92 -16.34 -34.84
C LYS A 53 27.83 -15.99 -36.02
N GLU A 54 28.55 -16.94 -36.61
CA GLU A 54 29.43 -16.64 -37.73
C GLU A 54 28.66 -16.31 -39.03
N ASN A 55 29.10 -15.26 -39.72
CA ASN A 55 28.40 -14.70 -40.89
C ASN A 55 28.34 -15.66 -42.11
N ASN A 56 29.23 -16.65 -42.19
CA ASN A 56 29.45 -17.46 -43.39
C ASN A 56 28.86 -18.90 -43.33
N ILE A 57 27.87 -19.15 -42.46
CA ILE A 57 27.22 -20.46 -42.29
C ILE A 57 25.94 -20.54 -43.15
N PRO A 58 25.69 -21.66 -43.87
CA PRO A 58 24.43 -21.87 -44.59
C PRO A 58 23.22 -21.78 -43.64
N ASP A 59 22.16 -21.11 -44.09
CA ASP A 59 20.98 -20.86 -43.25
C ASP A 59 20.32 -22.14 -42.73
N SER A 60 20.35 -23.25 -43.49
CA SER A 60 19.83 -24.55 -43.02
C SER A 60 20.60 -25.11 -41.81
N ILE A 61 21.93 -24.99 -41.80
CA ILE A 61 22.80 -25.43 -40.70
C ILE A 61 22.65 -24.48 -39.51
N ARG A 62 22.54 -23.18 -39.77
CA ARG A 62 22.33 -22.15 -38.75
C ARG A 62 20.99 -22.34 -38.04
N VAL A 63 19.90 -22.55 -38.79
CA VAL A 63 18.56 -22.85 -38.24
C VAL A 63 18.57 -24.13 -37.40
N LYS A 64 19.24 -25.19 -37.88
CA LYS A 64 19.40 -26.43 -37.11
C LYS A 64 20.16 -26.20 -35.81
N GLY A 65 21.25 -25.42 -35.84
CA GLY A 65 21.99 -25.04 -34.63
C GLY A 65 21.13 -24.24 -33.66
N CYS A 66 20.39 -23.23 -34.14
CA CYS A 66 19.50 -22.41 -33.31
C CYS A 66 18.44 -23.26 -32.61
N PHE A 67 17.83 -24.22 -33.32
CA PHE A 67 16.85 -25.14 -32.75
C PHE A 67 17.40 -25.93 -31.57
N TYR A 68 18.53 -26.62 -31.76
CA TYR A 68 19.11 -27.44 -30.69
C TYR A 68 19.70 -26.59 -29.55
N LEU A 69 20.16 -25.36 -29.83
CA LEU A 69 20.62 -24.43 -28.80
C LEU A 69 19.46 -23.91 -27.95
N GLN A 70 18.35 -23.51 -28.59
CA GLN A 70 17.13 -23.08 -27.90
C GLN A 70 16.59 -24.20 -27.01
N HIS A 71 16.52 -25.42 -27.57
CA HIS A 71 16.05 -26.60 -26.86
C HIS A 71 16.96 -26.95 -25.67
N ALA A 72 18.29 -26.88 -25.85
CA ALA A 72 19.25 -27.12 -24.77
C ALA A 72 19.16 -26.06 -23.66
N TYR A 73 19.04 -24.76 -23.99
CA TYR A 73 18.83 -23.72 -22.98
C TYR A 73 17.53 -23.90 -22.19
N TYR A 74 16.45 -24.28 -22.87
CA TYR A 74 15.18 -24.55 -22.21
C TYR A 74 15.27 -25.74 -21.25
N LEU A 75 15.81 -26.88 -21.70
CA LEU A 75 15.90 -28.10 -20.88
C LEU A 75 16.94 -28.02 -19.75
N SER A 76 17.90 -27.10 -19.82
CA SER A 76 18.89 -26.82 -18.78
C SER A 76 18.46 -25.72 -17.79
N GLY A 77 17.21 -25.24 -17.84
CA GLY A 77 16.69 -24.23 -16.93
C GLY A 77 17.16 -22.79 -17.21
N HIS A 78 17.81 -22.55 -18.35
CA HIS A 78 18.36 -21.25 -18.77
C HIS A 78 17.38 -20.49 -19.68
N SER A 79 16.13 -20.33 -19.25
CA SER A 79 15.03 -19.78 -20.08
C SER A 79 15.32 -18.38 -20.64
N ASP A 80 16.06 -17.55 -19.91
CA ASP A 80 16.43 -16.18 -20.31
C ASP A 80 17.30 -16.13 -21.57
N PHE A 81 18.22 -17.08 -21.70
CA PHE A 81 19.08 -17.18 -22.88
C PHE A 81 18.34 -17.73 -24.10
N SER A 82 17.29 -18.54 -23.89
CA SER A 82 16.36 -18.93 -24.96
C SER A 82 15.58 -17.72 -25.50
N TRP A 83 15.22 -16.75 -24.64
CA TRP A 83 14.52 -15.51 -25.05
C TRP A 83 15.36 -14.60 -25.94
N ASP A 84 16.64 -14.41 -25.59
CA ASP A 84 17.54 -13.57 -26.37
C ASP A 84 17.86 -14.18 -27.74
N LEU A 85 18.00 -15.51 -27.80
CA LEU A 85 18.19 -16.24 -29.07
C LEU A 85 16.98 -16.05 -30.00
N LEU A 86 15.78 -16.00 -29.43
CA LEU A 86 14.50 -15.79 -30.10
C LEU A 86 14.39 -14.42 -30.77
N LYS A 87 14.84 -13.34 -30.11
CA LYS A 87 14.85 -11.98 -30.66
C LYS A 87 15.93 -11.78 -31.73
N HIS A 88 17.06 -12.48 -31.60
CA HIS A 88 18.25 -12.24 -32.43
C HIS A 88 18.17 -12.92 -33.81
N TYR A 89 17.43 -14.02 -33.94
CA TYR A 89 17.40 -14.84 -35.16
C TYR A 89 16.06 -14.84 -35.91
N SER A 90 15.25 -13.81 -35.71
CA SER A 90 14.01 -13.55 -36.44
C SER A 90 14.21 -13.25 -37.94
N LEU A 91 15.44 -13.34 -38.46
CA LEU A 91 15.81 -13.05 -39.84
C LEU A 91 16.01 -14.32 -40.70
N LEU A 92 15.90 -15.52 -40.12
CA LEU A 92 16.06 -16.81 -40.82
C LEU A 92 14.74 -17.45 -41.26
N TYR A 93 13.62 -16.73 -41.13
CA TYR A 93 12.25 -17.25 -41.36
C TYR A 93 11.95 -17.67 -42.81
N ASP A 94 12.75 -17.21 -43.78
CA ASP A 94 12.52 -17.49 -45.20
C ASP A 94 13.11 -18.82 -45.69
N SER A 95 13.81 -19.58 -44.83
CA SER A 95 14.35 -20.89 -45.20
C SER A 95 13.23 -21.90 -45.55
N PRO A 96 13.28 -22.58 -46.71
CA PRO A 96 12.24 -23.53 -47.16
C PRO A 96 12.41 -24.94 -46.57
N ASP A 97 12.95 -25.08 -45.36
CA ASP A 97 13.31 -26.38 -44.76
C ASP A 97 12.33 -26.83 -43.65
N SER A 98 12.11 -28.14 -43.56
CA SER A 98 11.46 -28.88 -42.47
C SER A 98 11.96 -28.51 -41.08
N VAL A 99 13.26 -28.20 -40.96
CA VAL A 99 13.89 -27.78 -39.70
C VAL A 99 13.36 -26.42 -39.23
N ALA A 100 13.02 -25.52 -40.17
CA ALA A 100 12.43 -24.22 -39.84
C ALA A 100 11.00 -24.37 -39.27
N VAL A 101 10.20 -25.29 -39.80
CA VAL A 101 8.86 -25.59 -39.26
C VAL A 101 8.96 -26.11 -37.82
N SER A 102 9.91 -26.99 -37.55
CA SER A 102 10.15 -27.54 -36.21
C SER A 102 10.58 -26.44 -35.23
N TYR A 103 11.49 -25.55 -35.66
CA TYR A 103 11.92 -24.39 -34.88
C TYR A 103 10.78 -23.41 -34.55
N ILE A 104 9.94 -23.06 -35.53
CA ILE A 104 8.79 -22.16 -35.34
C ILE A 104 7.76 -22.81 -34.40
N THR A 105 7.53 -24.12 -34.52
CA THR A 105 6.60 -24.87 -33.67
C THR A 105 7.09 -24.93 -32.22
N GLU A 106 8.38 -25.21 -32.00
CA GLU A 106 9.00 -25.23 -30.68
C GLU A 106 9.00 -23.84 -30.04
N THR A 107 9.30 -22.81 -30.83
CA THR A 107 9.18 -21.41 -30.41
C THR A 107 7.77 -21.08 -29.93
N ALA A 108 6.74 -21.47 -30.69
CA ALA A 108 5.34 -21.27 -30.29
C ALA A 108 5.01 -22.00 -28.97
N TYR A 109 5.59 -23.17 -28.74
CA TYR A 109 5.42 -23.93 -27.50
C TYR A 109 6.10 -23.25 -26.31
N ILE A 110 7.35 -22.81 -26.45
CA ILE A 110 8.10 -22.13 -25.38
C ILE A 110 7.41 -20.82 -24.98
N LEU A 111 6.98 -20.02 -25.96
CA LEU A 111 6.17 -18.80 -25.74
C LEU A 111 4.87 -19.10 -24.99
N ALA A 112 4.19 -20.19 -25.31
CA ALA A 112 2.99 -20.59 -24.60
C ALA A 112 3.28 -20.99 -23.15
N LYS A 113 4.36 -21.75 -22.91
CA LYS A 113 4.75 -22.19 -21.56
C LYS A 113 5.15 -21.03 -20.65
N SER A 114 5.64 -19.94 -21.21
CA SER A 114 5.97 -18.72 -20.48
C SER A 114 4.81 -17.75 -20.30
N GLY A 115 3.61 -18.13 -20.73
CA GLY A 115 2.41 -17.28 -20.66
C GLY A 115 2.26 -16.27 -21.80
N GLN A 116 3.18 -16.19 -22.77
CA GLN A 116 3.13 -15.27 -23.91
C GLN A 116 2.21 -15.79 -25.03
N TYR A 117 0.91 -15.93 -24.72
CA TYR A 117 -0.05 -16.63 -25.56
C TYR A 117 -0.37 -15.93 -26.89
N LYS A 118 -0.23 -14.60 -26.97
CA LYS A 118 -0.48 -13.84 -28.20
C LYS A 118 0.62 -14.09 -29.22
N GLU A 119 1.87 -13.98 -28.79
CA GLU A 119 3.07 -14.28 -29.56
C GLU A 119 3.07 -15.75 -29.95
N ALA A 120 2.81 -16.65 -29.01
CA ALA A 120 2.68 -18.08 -29.26
C ALA A 120 1.66 -18.40 -30.38
N LEU A 121 0.53 -17.67 -30.42
CA LEU A 121 -0.46 -17.81 -31.48
C LEU A 121 0.05 -17.30 -32.84
N VAL A 122 0.83 -16.23 -32.87
CA VAL A 122 1.45 -15.72 -34.12
C VAL A 122 2.38 -16.79 -34.69
N TYR A 123 3.29 -17.33 -33.88
CA TYR A 123 4.21 -18.39 -34.30
C TYR A 123 3.48 -19.69 -34.67
N GLY A 124 2.42 -20.05 -33.94
CA GLY A 124 1.60 -21.20 -34.30
C GLY A 124 0.92 -21.05 -35.67
N LYS A 125 0.45 -19.85 -36.02
CA LYS A 125 -0.13 -19.57 -37.34
C LYS A 125 0.94 -19.63 -38.43
N LEU A 126 2.12 -19.10 -38.15
CA LEU A 126 3.24 -19.15 -39.08
C LEU A 126 3.66 -20.59 -39.38
N ALA A 127 3.74 -21.44 -38.34
CA ALA A 127 4.01 -22.87 -38.49
C ALA A 127 2.96 -23.56 -39.38
N GLU A 128 1.67 -23.29 -39.17
CA GLU A 128 0.58 -23.84 -39.99
C GLU A 128 0.68 -23.43 -41.46
N GLN A 129 0.88 -22.14 -41.73
CA GLN A 129 1.01 -21.60 -43.09
C GLN A 129 2.21 -22.22 -43.82
N ARG A 130 3.35 -22.33 -43.14
CA ARG A 130 4.57 -22.88 -43.73
C ARG A 130 4.44 -24.36 -44.02
N THR A 131 3.87 -25.11 -43.08
CA THR A 131 3.62 -26.54 -43.24
C THR A 131 2.63 -26.80 -44.37
N LYS A 132 1.59 -25.97 -44.51
CA LYS A 132 0.65 -26.02 -45.64
C LYS A 132 1.35 -25.84 -46.99
N SER A 133 2.27 -24.88 -47.09
CA SER A 133 3.02 -24.60 -48.32
C SER A 133 3.96 -25.75 -48.70
N LEU A 134 4.67 -26.32 -47.73
CA LEU A 134 5.69 -27.36 -47.96
C LEU A 134 5.10 -28.75 -48.23
N TYR A 135 4.05 -29.14 -47.50
CA TYR A 135 3.55 -30.52 -47.49
C TYR A 135 2.12 -30.65 -48.02
N GLY A 136 1.40 -29.53 -48.23
CA GLY A 136 0.01 -29.52 -48.69
C GLY A 136 -1.02 -29.89 -47.61
N GLU A 137 -2.30 -29.58 -47.87
CA GLU A 137 -3.38 -29.67 -46.87
C GLU A 137 -3.83 -31.09 -46.48
N SER A 138 -3.35 -32.12 -47.17
CA SER A 138 -3.69 -33.52 -46.89
C SER A 138 -2.60 -34.28 -46.14
N SER A 139 -1.47 -33.62 -45.86
CA SER A 139 -0.31 -34.21 -45.18
C SER A 139 -0.53 -34.40 -43.68
N LEU A 140 0.24 -35.31 -43.07
CA LEU A 140 0.24 -35.52 -41.62
C LEU A 140 0.88 -34.34 -40.90
N GLU A 141 1.95 -33.79 -41.48
CA GLU A 141 2.66 -32.60 -41.00
C GLU A 141 1.68 -31.44 -40.84
N TYR A 142 0.83 -31.19 -41.85
CA TYR A 142 -0.20 -30.15 -41.78
C TYR A 142 -1.25 -30.45 -40.70
N ALA A 143 -1.65 -31.72 -40.52
CA ALA A 143 -2.54 -32.10 -39.45
C ALA A 143 -1.95 -31.84 -38.05
N PHE A 144 -0.65 -32.11 -37.86
CA PHE A 144 0.06 -31.81 -36.61
C PHE A 144 0.18 -30.30 -36.36
N ALA A 145 0.47 -29.52 -37.41
CA ALA A 145 0.49 -28.06 -37.30
C ALA A 145 -0.89 -27.51 -36.91
N LEU A 146 -1.99 -28.06 -37.46
CA LEU A 146 -3.35 -27.70 -37.08
C LEU A 146 -3.69 -28.08 -35.63
N ASP A 147 -3.27 -29.25 -35.15
CA ASP A 147 -3.51 -29.67 -33.76
C ASP A 147 -2.71 -28.80 -32.77
N ASN A 148 -1.45 -28.49 -33.07
CA ASN A 148 -0.63 -27.55 -32.31
C ASN A 148 -1.22 -26.13 -32.31
N LEU A 149 -1.64 -25.64 -33.47
CA LEU A 149 -2.31 -24.34 -33.58
C LEU A 149 -3.62 -24.33 -32.78
N SER A 150 -4.37 -25.44 -32.74
CA SER A 150 -5.58 -25.55 -31.91
C SER A 150 -5.27 -25.34 -30.43
N ILE A 151 -4.13 -25.85 -29.94
CA ILE A 151 -3.66 -25.63 -28.56
C ILE A 151 -3.31 -24.15 -28.35
N ARG A 152 -2.66 -23.48 -29.31
CA ARG A 152 -2.37 -22.03 -29.22
C ARG A 152 -3.65 -21.18 -29.20
N TYR A 153 -4.66 -21.53 -30.01
CA TYR A 153 -5.98 -20.89 -29.96
C TYR A 153 -6.67 -21.12 -28.62
N ARG A 154 -6.52 -22.32 -28.02
CA ARG A 154 -7.04 -22.64 -26.67
C ARG A 154 -6.43 -21.71 -25.62
N GLU A 155 -5.11 -21.64 -25.59
CA GLU A 155 -4.34 -20.82 -24.64
C GLU A 155 -4.64 -19.32 -24.77
N ASN A 156 -4.98 -18.86 -25.98
CA ASN A 156 -5.46 -17.50 -26.24
C ASN A 156 -6.99 -17.34 -26.11
N VAL A 157 -7.67 -18.25 -25.38
CA VAL A 157 -9.10 -18.22 -25.00
C VAL A 157 -10.07 -18.29 -26.19
N LYS A 158 -9.60 -18.68 -27.38
CA LYS A 158 -10.40 -18.81 -28.61
C LYS A 158 -10.83 -20.27 -28.85
N ILE A 159 -11.61 -20.80 -27.91
CA ILE A 159 -11.96 -22.23 -27.82
C ILE A 159 -12.74 -22.74 -29.04
N ASP A 160 -13.63 -21.91 -29.62
CA ASP A 160 -14.42 -22.32 -30.79
C ASP A 160 -13.55 -22.52 -32.04
N SER A 161 -12.61 -21.61 -32.28
CA SER A 161 -11.62 -21.76 -33.35
C SER A 161 -10.73 -22.99 -33.12
N ALA A 162 -10.29 -23.23 -31.88
CA ALA A 162 -9.51 -24.41 -31.53
C ALA A 162 -10.26 -25.71 -31.84
N ILE A 163 -11.55 -25.81 -31.52
CA ILE A 163 -12.37 -27.00 -31.79
C ILE A 163 -12.45 -27.29 -33.29
N VAL A 164 -12.60 -26.25 -34.12
CA VAL A 164 -12.65 -26.40 -35.58
C VAL A 164 -11.32 -26.96 -36.10
N LEU A 165 -10.20 -26.39 -35.67
CA LEU A 165 -8.86 -26.81 -36.11
C LEU A 165 -8.54 -28.24 -35.68
N CYS A 166 -8.78 -28.58 -34.40
CA CYS A 166 -8.55 -29.93 -33.88
C CYS A 166 -9.41 -30.97 -34.60
N LYS A 167 -10.68 -30.64 -34.95
CA LYS A 167 -11.52 -31.52 -35.78
C LYS A 167 -10.98 -31.72 -37.19
N LYS A 168 -10.45 -30.66 -37.82
CA LYS A 168 -9.81 -30.74 -39.15
C LYS A 168 -8.58 -31.66 -39.09
N ALA A 169 -7.72 -31.48 -38.08
CA ALA A 169 -6.57 -32.35 -37.84
C ALA A 169 -6.96 -33.83 -37.68
N ILE A 170 -7.94 -34.13 -36.82
CA ILE A 170 -8.47 -35.48 -36.61
C ILE A 170 -8.99 -36.10 -37.92
N GLN A 171 -9.67 -35.31 -38.75
CA GLN A 171 -10.21 -35.77 -40.03
C GLN A 171 -9.07 -36.18 -40.97
N ILE A 172 -8.03 -35.35 -41.10
CA ILE A 172 -6.86 -35.64 -41.93
C ILE A 172 -6.15 -36.90 -41.42
N ILE A 173 -5.78 -36.95 -40.13
CA ILE A 173 -5.14 -38.13 -39.51
C ILE A 173 -5.94 -39.40 -39.78
N SER A 174 -7.27 -39.34 -39.59
CA SER A 174 -8.14 -40.50 -39.78
C SER A 174 -8.22 -40.99 -41.23
N LYS A 175 -8.03 -40.11 -42.21
CA LYS A 175 -8.01 -40.45 -43.64
C LYS A 175 -6.64 -40.99 -44.06
N THR A 176 -5.56 -40.38 -43.58
CA THR A 176 -4.20 -40.66 -44.05
C THR A 176 -3.61 -41.93 -43.44
N ILE A 177 -3.77 -42.13 -42.13
CA ILE A 177 -3.15 -43.26 -41.39
C ILE A 177 -4.16 -44.05 -40.54
N GLY A 178 -5.46 -43.80 -40.73
CA GLY A 178 -6.54 -44.48 -40.04
C GLY A 178 -6.74 -44.04 -38.58
N LYS A 179 -7.68 -44.69 -37.89
CA LYS A 179 -8.06 -44.35 -36.50
C LYS A 179 -7.33 -45.19 -35.43
N ARG A 180 -6.54 -46.18 -35.84
CA ARG A 180 -5.86 -47.14 -34.95
C ARG A 180 -4.39 -46.76 -34.75
N ASN A 181 -4.12 -45.54 -34.31
CA ASN A 181 -2.79 -45.05 -34.00
C ASN A 181 -2.82 -44.07 -32.82
N MET A 182 -1.63 -43.74 -32.30
CA MET A 182 -1.49 -42.84 -31.15
C MET A 182 -1.79 -41.38 -31.51
N ASP A 183 -1.50 -40.94 -32.73
CA ASP A 183 -1.79 -39.57 -33.17
C ASP A 183 -3.29 -39.25 -33.10
N TYR A 184 -4.12 -40.20 -33.55
CA TYR A 184 -5.57 -40.10 -33.42
C TYR A 184 -5.98 -40.07 -31.94
N ALA A 185 -5.35 -40.88 -31.07
CA ALA A 185 -5.64 -40.85 -29.63
C ALA A 185 -5.29 -39.49 -28.99
N THR A 186 -4.13 -38.91 -29.35
CA THR A 186 -3.68 -37.59 -28.88
C THR A 186 -4.64 -36.48 -29.31
N SER A 187 -5.02 -36.42 -30.59
CA SER A 187 -5.96 -35.39 -31.04
C SER A 187 -7.37 -35.61 -30.47
N GLN A 188 -7.82 -36.86 -30.23
CA GLN A 188 -9.06 -37.11 -29.47
C GLN A 188 -8.98 -36.59 -28.03
N ASN A 189 -7.81 -36.70 -27.38
CA ASN A 189 -7.58 -36.15 -26.05
C ASN A 189 -7.58 -34.61 -26.06
N ASN A 190 -6.95 -33.97 -27.04
CA ASN A 190 -6.97 -32.51 -27.22
C ASN A 190 -8.39 -32.00 -27.45
N LEU A 191 -9.18 -32.66 -28.30
CA LEU A 191 -10.58 -32.33 -28.50
C LEU A 191 -11.43 -32.53 -27.24
N ALA A 192 -11.12 -33.54 -26.42
CA ALA A 192 -11.77 -33.74 -25.14
C ALA A 192 -11.50 -32.58 -24.17
N LEU A 193 -10.26 -32.08 -24.12
CA LEU A 193 -9.89 -30.90 -23.32
C LEU A 193 -10.65 -29.65 -23.77
N LEU A 194 -10.75 -29.40 -25.07
CA LEU A 194 -11.51 -28.27 -25.61
C LEU A 194 -13.01 -28.35 -25.26
N TYR A 195 -13.60 -29.54 -25.31
CA TYR A 195 -15.00 -29.71 -24.87
C TYR A 195 -15.17 -29.59 -23.36
N TYR A 196 -14.16 -29.94 -22.58
CA TYR A 196 -14.16 -29.75 -21.13
C TYR A 196 -14.18 -28.26 -20.77
N GLU A 197 -13.31 -27.45 -21.39
CA GLU A 197 -13.27 -26.00 -21.18
C GLU A 197 -14.56 -25.30 -21.63
N LYS A 198 -15.25 -25.83 -22.66
CA LYS A 198 -16.58 -25.36 -23.07
C LYS A 198 -17.72 -25.82 -22.15
N GLY A 199 -17.43 -26.50 -21.04
CA GLY A 199 -18.43 -27.05 -20.11
C GLY A 199 -19.26 -28.21 -20.68
N LYS A 200 -18.87 -28.78 -21.83
CA LYS A 200 -19.57 -29.92 -22.46
C LYS A 200 -19.00 -31.26 -21.96
N TYR A 201 -19.10 -31.50 -20.65
CA TYR A 201 -18.45 -32.63 -19.95
C TYR A 201 -18.77 -34.01 -20.55
N ASN A 202 -20.00 -34.27 -21.00
CA ASN A 202 -20.36 -35.55 -21.60
C ASN A 202 -19.61 -35.80 -22.94
N LYS A 203 -19.42 -34.75 -23.74
CA LYS A 203 -18.63 -34.84 -24.99
C LYS A 203 -17.16 -35.06 -24.66
N ALA A 204 -16.62 -34.31 -23.69
CA ALA A 204 -15.26 -34.48 -23.22
C ALA A 204 -14.98 -35.92 -22.77
N ILE A 205 -15.83 -36.50 -21.91
CA ILE A 205 -15.71 -37.89 -21.45
C ILE A 205 -15.77 -38.87 -22.63
N SER A 206 -16.68 -38.66 -23.59
CA SER A 206 -16.82 -39.53 -24.76
C SER A 206 -15.53 -39.57 -25.59
N HIS A 207 -14.95 -38.40 -25.90
CA HIS A 207 -13.70 -38.31 -26.65
C HIS A 207 -12.52 -38.90 -25.88
N LYS A 208 -12.41 -38.66 -24.56
CA LYS A 208 -11.35 -39.22 -23.72
C LYS A 208 -11.43 -40.74 -23.60
N LYS A 209 -12.64 -41.31 -23.52
CA LYS A 209 -12.85 -42.77 -23.55
C LYS A 209 -12.40 -43.41 -24.87
N LYS A 210 -12.48 -42.70 -26.00
CA LYS A 210 -11.94 -43.19 -27.28
C LYS A 210 -10.42 -43.33 -27.22
N ALA A 211 -9.73 -42.33 -26.66
CA ALA A 211 -8.29 -42.39 -26.43
C ALA A 211 -7.92 -43.55 -25.47
N VAL A 212 -8.63 -43.70 -24.34
CA VAL A 212 -8.42 -44.82 -23.38
C VAL A 212 -8.58 -46.19 -24.07
N LYS A 213 -9.62 -46.35 -24.90
CA LYS A 213 -9.86 -47.61 -25.62
C LYS A 213 -8.71 -47.92 -26.59
N LEU A 214 -8.16 -46.91 -27.25
CA LEU A 214 -7.02 -47.07 -28.16
C LEU A 214 -5.74 -47.44 -27.41
N HIS A 215 -5.44 -46.80 -26.28
CA HIS A 215 -4.29 -47.18 -25.46
C HIS A 215 -4.32 -48.66 -25.05
N LYS A 216 -5.47 -49.17 -24.62
CA LYS A 216 -5.67 -50.59 -24.33
C LYS A 216 -5.49 -51.49 -25.55
N LEU A 217 -6.07 -51.09 -26.68
CA LEU A 217 -5.98 -51.85 -27.93
C LEU A 217 -4.53 -51.94 -28.45
N LEU A 218 -3.74 -50.91 -28.18
CA LEU A 218 -2.31 -50.82 -28.53
C LEU A 218 -1.40 -51.36 -27.42
N LYS A 219 -1.94 -52.01 -26.37
CA LYS A 219 -1.20 -52.57 -25.22
C LYS A 219 -0.26 -51.56 -24.54
N SER A 220 -0.72 -50.32 -24.42
CA SER A 220 -0.01 -49.21 -23.75
C SER A 220 -0.73 -48.79 -22.46
N ASP A 221 -1.50 -49.69 -21.86
CA ASP A 221 -2.27 -49.45 -20.63
C ASP A 221 -1.45 -49.63 -19.34
N THR A 222 -0.15 -49.86 -19.48
CA THR A 222 0.84 -49.88 -18.39
C THR A 222 1.80 -48.69 -18.46
N THR A 223 1.47 -47.59 -19.14
CA THR A 223 2.33 -46.41 -19.22
C THR A 223 1.86 -45.30 -18.28
N SER A 224 2.79 -44.42 -17.86
CA SER A 224 2.45 -43.21 -17.08
C SER A 224 1.47 -42.31 -17.83
N SER A 225 1.62 -42.20 -19.16
CA SER A 225 0.69 -41.46 -20.03
C SER A 225 -0.76 -41.98 -19.97
N TYR A 226 -0.94 -43.30 -19.86
CA TYR A 226 -2.25 -43.90 -19.68
C TYR A 226 -2.82 -43.64 -18.28
N ALA A 227 -1.98 -43.66 -17.24
CA ALA A 227 -2.38 -43.30 -15.88
C ALA A 227 -2.86 -41.83 -15.79
N ILE A 228 -2.14 -40.90 -16.42
CA ILE A 228 -2.52 -39.47 -16.51
C ILE A 228 -3.81 -39.29 -17.31
N LEU A 229 -4.02 -40.05 -18.38
CA LEU A 229 -5.28 -40.02 -19.13
C LEU A 229 -6.49 -40.40 -18.26
N LEU A 230 -6.32 -41.38 -17.35
CA LEU A 230 -7.35 -41.77 -16.37
C LEU A 230 -7.58 -40.69 -15.31
N ASP A 231 -6.53 -40.12 -14.73
CA ASP A 231 -6.68 -39.03 -13.75
C ASP A 231 -7.40 -37.82 -14.37
N ASN A 232 -7.04 -37.48 -15.60
CA ASN A 232 -7.67 -36.42 -16.37
C ASN A 232 -9.15 -36.71 -16.73
N ILE A 233 -9.60 -37.97 -16.72
CA ILE A 233 -11.04 -38.31 -16.76
C ILE A 233 -11.67 -38.04 -15.39
N GLY A 234 -10.96 -38.36 -14.31
CA GLY A 234 -11.34 -38.02 -12.95
C GLY A 234 -11.60 -36.52 -12.78
N VAL A 235 -10.72 -35.66 -13.30
CA VAL A 235 -10.91 -34.19 -13.30
C VAL A 235 -12.24 -33.79 -13.97
N ILE A 236 -12.59 -34.39 -15.11
CA ILE A 236 -13.86 -34.09 -15.79
C ILE A 236 -15.07 -34.54 -14.97
N TYR A 237 -14.98 -35.69 -14.28
CA TYR A 237 -16.06 -36.14 -13.38
C TYR A 237 -16.24 -35.22 -12.18
N LYS A 238 -15.16 -34.68 -11.60
CA LYS A 238 -15.23 -33.64 -10.56
C LYS A 238 -16.00 -32.42 -11.05
N SER A 239 -15.64 -31.87 -12.21
CA SER A 239 -16.29 -30.67 -12.75
C SER A 239 -17.75 -30.90 -13.19
N LYS A 240 -18.13 -32.17 -13.43
CA LYS A 240 -19.53 -32.58 -13.63
C LYS A 240 -20.31 -32.73 -12.31
N GLY A 241 -19.66 -32.62 -11.15
CA GLY A 241 -20.25 -32.79 -9.83
C GLY A 241 -20.27 -34.24 -9.32
N ASN A 242 -19.60 -35.18 -9.98
CA ASN A 242 -19.51 -36.57 -9.53
C ASN A 242 -18.15 -36.85 -8.87
N MET A 243 -18.07 -36.56 -7.57
CA MET A 243 -16.81 -36.68 -6.83
C MET A 243 -16.34 -38.13 -6.66
N GLN A 244 -17.25 -39.08 -6.39
CA GLN A 244 -16.87 -40.47 -6.16
C GLN A 244 -16.16 -41.07 -7.39
N LYS A 245 -16.72 -40.89 -8.59
CA LYS A 245 -16.06 -41.35 -9.82
C LYS A 245 -14.72 -40.67 -10.03
N SER A 246 -14.59 -39.40 -9.66
CA SER A 246 -13.32 -38.68 -9.75
C SER A 246 -12.23 -39.40 -8.94
N ILE A 247 -12.52 -39.68 -7.67
CA ILE A 247 -11.63 -40.37 -6.73
C ILE A 247 -11.30 -41.80 -7.23
N ASP A 248 -12.30 -42.54 -7.74
CA ASP A 248 -12.08 -43.87 -8.30
C ASP A 248 -11.05 -43.86 -9.46
N TYR A 249 -11.08 -42.83 -10.31
CA TYR A 249 -10.12 -42.68 -11.41
C TYR A 249 -8.71 -42.29 -10.91
N ASN A 250 -8.57 -41.52 -9.82
CA ASN A 250 -7.25 -41.30 -9.19
C ASN A 250 -6.66 -42.61 -8.69
N TYR A 251 -7.43 -43.42 -7.96
CA TYR A 251 -6.92 -44.70 -7.45
C TYR A 251 -6.54 -45.67 -8.57
N LYS A 252 -7.28 -45.66 -9.70
CA LYS A 252 -6.88 -46.43 -10.90
C LYS A 252 -5.56 -45.93 -11.47
N SER A 253 -5.36 -44.61 -11.54
CA SER A 253 -4.12 -43.99 -12.01
C SER A 253 -2.94 -44.34 -11.09
N ILE A 254 -3.10 -44.14 -9.78
CA ILE A 254 -2.10 -44.48 -8.74
C ILE A 254 -1.69 -45.95 -8.82
N LYS A 255 -2.65 -46.87 -8.96
CA LYS A 255 -2.38 -48.32 -9.06
C LYS A 255 -1.49 -48.66 -10.25
N ILE A 256 -1.67 -47.97 -11.39
CA ILE A 256 -0.85 -48.20 -12.59
C ILE A 256 0.56 -47.67 -12.38
N LEU A 257 0.70 -46.43 -11.86
CA LEU A 257 2.00 -45.83 -11.57
C LEU A 257 2.80 -46.64 -10.54
N GLN A 258 2.14 -47.18 -9.52
CA GLN A 258 2.75 -48.11 -8.57
C GLN A 258 3.20 -49.41 -9.23
N ALA A 259 2.41 -49.97 -10.13
CA ALA A 259 2.74 -51.24 -10.81
C ALA A 259 3.96 -51.14 -11.73
N ILE A 260 4.30 -49.93 -12.21
CA ILE A 260 5.48 -49.68 -13.05
C ILE A 260 6.67 -49.09 -12.27
N ASN A 261 6.63 -49.12 -10.93
CA ASN A 261 7.64 -48.54 -10.03
C ASN A 261 7.90 -47.05 -10.24
N ASP A 262 6.93 -46.32 -10.80
CA ASP A 262 6.99 -44.89 -11.05
C ASP A 262 6.43 -44.10 -9.84
N THR A 263 6.90 -44.43 -8.64
CA THR A 263 6.33 -43.92 -7.37
C THR A 263 6.98 -42.63 -6.89
N CYS A 264 7.93 -42.08 -7.66
CA CYS A 264 8.67 -40.85 -7.34
C CYS A 264 8.87 -39.97 -8.58
N SER A 265 7.83 -39.85 -9.44
CA SER A 265 7.81 -38.95 -10.58
C SER A 265 6.81 -37.80 -10.44
N ILE A 266 6.97 -36.82 -11.33
CA ILE A 266 6.05 -35.69 -11.50
C ILE A 266 4.61 -36.18 -11.73
N ASP A 267 4.43 -37.25 -12.51
CA ASP A 267 3.10 -37.83 -12.80
C ASP A 267 2.45 -38.38 -11.53
N TYR A 268 3.18 -39.15 -10.73
CA TYR A 268 2.67 -39.68 -9.46
C TYR A 268 2.31 -38.58 -8.47
N ILE A 269 3.20 -37.59 -8.31
CA ILE A 269 2.99 -36.45 -7.41
C ILE A 269 1.78 -35.61 -7.88
N THR A 270 1.61 -35.41 -9.19
CA THR A 270 0.44 -34.71 -9.76
C THR A 270 -0.87 -35.42 -9.42
N VAL A 271 -0.91 -36.74 -9.53
CA VAL A 271 -2.11 -37.53 -9.20
C VAL A 271 -2.42 -37.47 -7.71
N LEU A 272 -1.40 -37.48 -6.84
CA LEU A 272 -1.55 -37.28 -5.39
C LEU A 272 -2.09 -35.88 -5.05
N ASN A 273 -1.55 -34.83 -5.68
CA ASN A 273 -2.04 -33.46 -5.52
C ASN A 273 -3.52 -33.35 -5.94
N ASN A 274 -3.87 -33.90 -7.09
CA ASN A 274 -5.26 -33.92 -7.58
C ASN A 274 -6.20 -34.69 -6.64
N LEU A 275 -5.72 -35.76 -6.00
CA LEU A 275 -6.47 -36.52 -5.00
C LEU A 275 -6.66 -35.72 -3.71
N ALA A 276 -5.61 -35.06 -3.22
CA ALA A 276 -5.68 -34.22 -2.02
C ALA A 276 -6.68 -33.06 -2.20
N ILE A 277 -6.67 -32.39 -3.37
CA ILE A 277 -7.66 -31.35 -3.71
C ILE A 277 -9.10 -31.90 -3.64
N LYS A 278 -9.34 -33.15 -4.08
CA LYS A 278 -10.67 -33.77 -4.05
C LYS A 278 -11.12 -34.03 -2.61
N TYR A 279 -10.23 -34.55 -1.77
CA TYR A 279 -10.50 -34.72 -0.34
C TYR A 279 -10.77 -33.40 0.37
N CYS A 280 -10.05 -32.34 0.01
CA CYS A 280 -10.32 -30.98 0.50
C CYS A 280 -11.72 -30.51 0.08
N THR A 281 -12.13 -30.76 -1.17
CA THR A 281 -13.44 -30.34 -1.70
C THR A 281 -14.61 -31.04 -1.01
N ILE A 282 -14.45 -32.27 -0.52
CA ILE A 282 -15.50 -33.01 0.22
C ILE A 282 -15.47 -32.81 1.74
N GLY A 283 -14.62 -31.90 2.23
CA GLY A 283 -14.51 -31.61 3.67
C GLY A 283 -13.67 -32.60 4.47
N GLN A 284 -12.97 -33.54 3.81
CA GLN A 284 -12.06 -34.49 4.49
C GLN A 284 -10.64 -33.91 4.59
N TYR A 285 -10.51 -32.84 5.35
CA TYR A 285 -9.29 -32.02 5.41
C TYR A 285 -8.06 -32.78 5.94
N ASP A 286 -8.21 -33.64 6.96
CA ASP A 286 -7.08 -34.41 7.51
C ASP A 286 -6.49 -35.40 6.50
N THR A 287 -7.35 -36.00 5.67
CA THR A 287 -6.91 -36.88 4.58
C THR A 287 -6.20 -36.08 3.49
N ALA A 288 -6.72 -34.89 3.16
CA ALA A 288 -6.08 -33.99 2.22
C ALA A 288 -4.69 -33.55 2.70
N ILE A 289 -4.55 -33.17 3.97
CA ILE A 289 -3.27 -32.77 4.59
C ILE A 289 -2.29 -33.94 4.57
N LYS A 290 -2.72 -35.15 4.93
CA LYS A 290 -1.86 -36.36 4.91
C LYS A 290 -1.33 -36.66 3.50
N ILE A 291 -2.20 -36.60 2.48
CA ILE A 291 -1.80 -36.82 1.08
C ILE A 291 -0.92 -35.67 0.60
N GLY A 292 -1.22 -34.43 0.97
CA GLY A 292 -0.42 -33.24 0.67
C GLY A 292 1.00 -33.33 1.25
N HIS A 293 1.18 -33.77 2.50
CA HIS A 293 2.51 -33.99 3.08
C HIS A 293 3.29 -35.11 2.38
N ASN A 294 2.61 -36.18 1.96
CA ASN A 294 3.24 -37.23 1.16
C ASN A 294 3.74 -36.67 -0.18
N SER A 295 2.89 -35.90 -0.87
CA SER A 295 3.26 -35.20 -2.10
C SER A 295 4.44 -34.24 -1.90
N LEU A 296 4.42 -33.46 -0.81
CA LEU A 296 5.50 -32.54 -0.44
C LEU A 296 6.82 -33.28 -0.23
N SER A 297 6.82 -34.37 0.54
CA SER A 297 8.01 -35.19 0.79
C SER A 297 8.58 -35.83 -0.48
N LEU A 298 7.72 -36.30 -1.38
CA LEU A 298 8.14 -36.86 -2.66
C LEU A 298 8.71 -35.79 -3.59
N SER A 299 8.10 -34.60 -3.63
CA SER A 299 8.59 -33.49 -4.46
C SER A 299 9.99 -33.00 -4.05
N GLN A 300 10.36 -33.12 -2.78
CA GLN A 300 11.70 -32.78 -2.27
C GLN A 300 12.79 -33.78 -2.70
N LYS A 301 12.41 -35.01 -3.07
CA LYS A 301 13.35 -36.06 -3.50
C LYS A 301 13.66 -35.99 -5.00
N LEU A 302 12.95 -35.15 -5.76
CA LEU A 302 13.28 -34.87 -7.15
C LEU A 302 14.58 -34.06 -7.21
N VAL A 303 15.41 -34.30 -8.24
CA VAL A 303 16.73 -33.67 -8.42
C VAL A 303 16.65 -32.13 -8.39
N GLU A 304 15.53 -31.58 -8.84
CA GLU A 304 15.19 -30.17 -8.72
C GLU A 304 14.42 -29.93 -7.40
N THR A 305 15.13 -29.48 -6.36
CA THR A 305 14.56 -29.23 -5.02
C THR A 305 13.55 -28.07 -4.95
N ASN A 306 13.31 -27.37 -6.06
CA ASN A 306 12.31 -26.31 -6.22
C ASN A 306 11.50 -26.57 -7.50
N ASN A 307 10.55 -27.51 -7.46
CA ASN A 307 9.68 -27.80 -8.59
C ASN A 307 8.23 -27.32 -8.35
N ILE A 308 7.46 -27.15 -9.44
CA ILE A 308 6.04 -26.76 -9.40
C ILE A 308 5.23 -27.64 -8.44
N CYS A 309 5.50 -28.96 -8.43
CA CYS A 309 4.75 -29.89 -7.61
C CYS A 309 4.93 -29.62 -6.11
N HIS A 310 6.11 -29.16 -5.70
CA HIS A 310 6.42 -28.74 -4.34
C HIS A 310 5.57 -27.54 -3.92
N ALA A 311 5.51 -26.50 -4.76
CA ALA A 311 4.69 -25.32 -4.50
C ALA A 311 3.19 -25.65 -4.44
N ILE A 312 2.69 -26.51 -5.34
CA ILE A 312 1.30 -26.97 -5.33
C ILE A 312 1.01 -27.79 -4.07
N ALA A 313 1.92 -28.65 -3.62
CA ALA A 313 1.73 -29.41 -2.39
C ALA A 313 1.63 -28.49 -1.16
N LEU A 314 2.49 -27.46 -1.06
CA LEU A 314 2.40 -26.42 -0.04
C LEU A 314 1.04 -25.70 -0.07
N HIS A 315 0.57 -25.32 -1.26
CA HIS A 315 -0.73 -24.67 -1.43
C HIS A 315 -1.90 -25.57 -1.03
N ILE A 316 -1.88 -26.85 -1.39
CA ILE A 316 -2.94 -27.79 -0.99
C ILE A 316 -3.02 -27.96 0.53
N ILE A 317 -1.87 -28.11 1.19
CA ILE A 317 -1.80 -28.16 2.66
C ILE A 317 -2.36 -26.86 3.23
N ALA A 318 -1.94 -25.71 2.69
CA ALA A 318 -2.44 -24.40 3.08
C ALA A 318 -3.97 -24.31 2.97
N SER A 319 -4.56 -24.60 1.82
CA SER A 319 -6.01 -24.51 1.59
C SER A 319 -6.80 -25.50 2.46
N ALA A 320 -6.24 -26.67 2.77
CA ALA A 320 -6.85 -27.61 3.70
C ALA A 320 -6.85 -27.09 5.14
N HIS A 321 -5.76 -26.46 5.59
CA HIS A 321 -5.70 -25.76 6.88
C HIS A 321 -6.65 -24.56 6.95
N LEU A 322 -6.71 -23.76 5.90
CA LEU A 322 -7.67 -22.65 5.76
C LEU A 322 -9.10 -23.14 5.94
N SER A 323 -9.45 -24.26 5.30
CA SER A 323 -10.79 -24.84 5.40
C SER A 323 -11.12 -25.36 6.81
N LYS A 324 -10.10 -25.58 7.67
CA LYS A 324 -10.26 -25.86 9.11
C LYS A 324 -10.31 -24.59 9.98
N GLY A 325 -10.23 -23.41 9.37
CA GLY A 325 -10.19 -22.10 10.05
C GLY A 325 -8.79 -21.60 10.40
N ASP A 326 -7.73 -22.28 9.95
CA ASP A 326 -6.35 -21.92 10.26
C ASP A 326 -5.73 -21.01 9.19
N ILE A 327 -6.07 -19.73 9.29
CA ILE A 327 -5.66 -18.68 8.34
C ILE A 327 -4.14 -18.43 8.41
N GLN A 328 -3.52 -18.55 9.59
CA GLN A 328 -2.08 -18.27 9.75
C GLN A 328 -1.21 -19.30 9.02
N ASN A 329 -1.53 -20.59 9.15
CA ASN A 329 -0.81 -21.62 8.42
C ASN A 329 -0.99 -21.49 6.90
N TYR A 330 -2.14 -20.99 6.43
CA TYR A 330 -2.32 -20.69 5.03
C TYR A 330 -1.33 -19.63 4.54
N ILE A 331 -1.30 -18.46 5.20
CA ILE A 331 -0.44 -17.33 4.80
C ILE A 331 1.04 -17.75 4.84
N GLN A 332 1.45 -18.48 5.88
CA GLN A 332 2.84 -18.95 6.01
C GLN A 332 3.24 -19.98 4.93
N SER A 333 2.33 -20.87 4.54
CA SER A 333 2.62 -21.91 3.55
C SER A 333 2.60 -21.35 2.12
N VAL A 334 1.66 -20.46 1.81
CA VAL A 334 1.57 -19.81 0.50
C VAL A 334 2.72 -18.82 0.28
N SER A 335 3.14 -18.08 1.31
CA SER A 335 4.33 -17.21 1.21
C SER A 335 5.64 -17.97 0.92
N LYS A 336 5.72 -19.27 1.25
CA LYS A 336 6.81 -20.15 0.81
C LYS A 336 6.64 -20.67 -0.61
N ALA A 337 5.40 -20.91 -1.04
CA ALA A 337 5.09 -21.43 -2.37
C ALA A 337 5.31 -20.39 -3.48
N ILE A 338 4.98 -19.12 -3.22
CA ILE A 338 5.08 -18.02 -4.20
C ILE A 338 6.49 -17.88 -4.80
N PRO A 339 7.58 -17.73 -4.01
CA PRO A 339 8.92 -17.61 -4.58
C PRO A 339 9.37 -18.82 -5.42
N ILE A 340 8.86 -20.02 -5.09
CA ILE A 340 9.15 -21.24 -5.86
C ILE A 340 8.46 -21.17 -7.21
N LEU A 341 7.20 -20.69 -7.27
CA LEU A 341 6.47 -20.51 -8.52
C LEU A 341 7.10 -19.42 -9.40
N GLU A 342 7.51 -18.30 -8.80
CA GLU A 342 8.21 -17.22 -9.51
C GLU A 342 9.45 -17.73 -10.23
N ASN A 343 10.28 -18.53 -9.54
CA ASN A 343 11.53 -19.05 -10.10
C ASN A 343 11.33 -20.21 -11.10
N THR A 344 10.24 -20.98 -11.01
CA THR A 344 10.06 -22.21 -11.80
C THR A 344 9.25 -22.01 -13.09
N ILE A 345 8.15 -21.26 -13.01
CA ILE A 345 7.20 -21.07 -14.12
C ILE A 345 7.05 -19.61 -14.53
N GLY A 346 7.65 -18.71 -13.76
CA GLY A 346 7.50 -17.27 -13.93
C GLY A 346 6.15 -16.75 -13.43
N GLU A 347 6.12 -15.45 -13.20
CA GLU A 347 5.00 -14.75 -12.57
C GLU A 347 3.75 -14.60 -13.47
N ASN A 348 3.89 -15.00 -14.73
CA ASN A 348 2.86 -14.93 -15.75
C ASN A 348 2.03 -16.22 -15.87
N HIS A 349 2.43 -17.28 -15.18
CA HIS A 349 1.75 -18.56 -15.25
C HIS A 349 0.43 -18.53 -14.46
N SER A 350 -0.62 -19.18 -14.97
CA SER A 350 -1.97 -19.14 -14.37
C SER A 350 -2.01 -19.60 -12.91
N ILE A 351 -1.27 -20.66 -12.57
CA ILE A 351 -1.16 -21.19 -11.20
C ILE A 351 -0.64 -20.12 -10.22
N TYR A 352 0.39 -19.36 -10.61
CA TYR A 352 0.91 -18.27 -9.80
C TYR A 352 -0.18 -17.21 -9.57
N ILE A 353 -0.86 -16.80 -10.64
CA ILE A 353 -1.95 -15.80 -10.59
C ILE A 353 -3.10 -16.26 -9.70
N ASP A 354 -3.51 -17.53 -9.77
CA ASP A 354 -4.63 -18.06 -8.99
C ASP A 354 -4.31 -18.15 -7.50
N ILE A 355 -3.10 -18.61 -7.13
CA ILE A 355 -2.64 -18.63 -5.74
C ILE A 355 -2.54 -17.21 -5.17
N MET A 356 -2.04 -16.27 -5.98
CA MET A 356 -1.99 -14.85 -5.62
C MET A 356 -3.38 -14.27 -5.37
N LYS A 357 -4.37 -14.56 -6.22
CA LYS A 357 -5.76 -14.13 -6.01
C LYS A 357 -6.35 -14.68 -4.71
N GLU A 358 -6.12 -15.95 -4.41
CA GLU A 358 -6.60 -16.57 -3.18
C GLU A 358 -5.97 -15.91 -1.94
N LEU A 359 -4.65 -15.63 -1.99
CA LEU A 359 -3.95 -14.89 -0.94
C LEU A 359 -4.50 -13.46 -0.76
N ILE A 360 -4.71 -12.73 -1.86
CA ILE A 360 -5.30 -11.38 -1.86
C ILE A 360 -6.68 -11.41 -1.21
N HIS A 361 -7.54 -12.35 -1.63
CA HIS A 361 -8.88 -12.48 -1.08
C HIS A 361 -8.87 -12.76 0.42
N ILE A 362 -7.96 -13.60 0.89
CA ILE A 362 -7.79 -13.88 2.32
C ILE A 362 -7.32 -12.64 3.07
N HIS A 363 -6.35 -11.90 2.54
CA HIS A 363 -5.94 -10.64 3.17
C HIS A 363 -7.09 -9.63 3.23
N ILE A 364 -7.86 -9.45 2.16
CA ILE A 364 -9.03 -8.56 2.14
C ILE A 364 -10.09 -8.99 3.16
N THR A 365 -10.48 -10.27 3.19
CA THR A 365 -11.52 -10.79 4.09
C THR A 365 -11.12 -10.77 5.56
N THR A 366 -9.83 -10.93 5.84
CA THR A 366 -9.25 -10.80 7.18
C THR A 366 -9.03 -9.34 7.63
N GLY A 367 -9.32 -8.35 6.77
CA GLY A 367 -9.06 -6.93 7.06
C GLY A 367 -7.60 -6.51 6.88
N ASN A 368 -6.73 -7.39 6.40
CA ASN A 368 -5.32 -7.13 6.09
C ASN A 368 -5.14 -6.42 4.74
N TYR A 369 -5.94 -5.38 4.47
CA TYR A 369 -6.00 -4.68 3.18
C TYR A 369 -4.63 -4.22 2.68
N ILE A 370 -3.81 -3.68 3.58
CA ILE A 370 -2.52 -3.08 3.20
C ILE A 370 -1.50 -4.16 2.82
N GLN A 371 -1.58 -5.34 3.43
CA GLN A 371 -0.76 -6.49 3.03
C GLN A 371 -1.18 -7.02 1.66
N ALA A 372 -2.46 -6.89 1.27
CA ALA A 372 -2.95 -7.32 -0.04
C ALA A 372 -2.44 -6.45 -1.20
N ILE A 373 -2.32 -5.14 -1.00
CA ILE A 373 -1.94 -4.15 -2.05
C ILE A 373 -0.75 -4.58 -2.91
N PRO A 374 0.43 -4.95 -2.37
CA PRO A 374 1.55 -5.38 -3.23
C PRO A 374 1.25 -6.58 -4.09
N PHE A 375 0.51 -7.55 -3.58
CA PHE A 375 0.15 -8.74 -4.35
C PHE A 375 -0.79 -8.35 -5.48
N ILE A 376 -1.73 -7.43 -5.22
CA ILE A 376 -2.66 -6.89 -6.22
C ILE A 376 -1.92 -6.09 -7.30
N GLU A 377 -1.06 -5.15 -6.92
CA GLU A 377 -0.26 -4.35 -7.86
C GLU A 377 0.61 -5.22 -8.74
N LYS A 378 1.33 -6.19 -8.14
CA LYS A 378 2.17 -7.14 -8.89
C LYS A 378 1.33 -7.97 -9.86
N GLY A 379 0.15 -8.43 -9.45
CA GLY A 379 -0.75 -9.14 -10.36
C GLY A 379 -1.30 -8.27 -11.49
N ILE A 380 -1.61 -7.00 -11.22
CA ILE A 380 -2.02 -6.03 -12.26
C ILE A 380 -0.88 -5.83 -13.26
N GLU A 381 0.36 -5.65 -12.81
CA GLU A 381 1.53 -5.50 -13.68
C GLU A 381 1.70 -6.71 -14.60
N ASN A 382 1.59 -7.91 -14.05
CA ASN A 382 1.69 -9.15 -14.84
C ASN A 382 0.56 -9.24 -15.87
N ILE A 383 -0.67 -8.91 -15.48
CA ILE A 383 -1.81 -8.91 -16.40
C ILE A 383 -1.66 -7.83 -17.48
N ILE A 384 -1.14 -6.64 -17.15
CA ILE A 384 -0.85 -5.58 -18.13
C ILE A 384 0.21 -6.06 -19.12
N SER A 385 1.30 -6.66 -18.63
CA SER A 385 2.36 -7.22 -19.48
C SER A 385 1.83 -8.27 -20.46
N LEU A 386 0.86 -9.08 -20.05
CA LEU A 386 0.35 -10.21 -20.84
C LEU A 386 -0.80 -9.83 -21.78
N TYR A 387 -1.76 -9.08 -21.25
CA TYR A 387 -3.03 -8.84 -21.92
C TYR A 387 -3.17 -7.40 -22.44
N GLY A 388 -2.30 -6.50 -21.98
CA GLY A 388 -2.37 -5.06 -22.24
C GLY A 388 -3.27 -4.34 -21.24
N GLU A 389 -3.06 -3.02 -21.10
CA GLU A 389 -3.75 -2.18 -20.10
C GLU A 389 -5.27 -2.13 -20.25
N ASN A 390 -5.79 -2.42 -21.46
CA ASN A 390 -7.21 -2.43 -21.75
C ASN A 390 -7.87 -3.81 -21.56
N SER A 391 -7.22 -4.77 -20.89
CA SER A 391 -7.79 -6.10 -20.66
C SER A 391 -8.92 -6.06 -19.63
N PHE A 392 -10.07 -6.69 -19.94
CA PHE A 392 -11.17 -6.82 -18.98
C PHE A 392 -10.78 -7.63 -17.74
N ILE A 393 -9.71 -8.45 -17.81
CA ILE A 393 -9.21 -9.26 -16.68
C ILE A 393 -8.72 -8.35 -15.54
N ILE A 394 -8.26 -7.14 -15.86
CA ILE A 394 -7.74 -6.16 -14.90
C ILE A 394 -8.86 -5.60 -14.00
N ILE A 395 -10.12 -5.60 -14.46
CA ILE A 395 -11.25 -4.97 -13.77
C ILE A 395 -11.39 -5.44 -12.32
N ASN A 396 -11.41 -6.76 -12.07
CA ASN A 396 -11.56 -7.28 -10.71
C ASN A 396 -10.35 -6.96 -9.82
N TRP A 397 -9.15 -6.96 -10.38
CA TRP A 397 -7.94 -6.60 -9.63
C TRP A 397 -7.93 -5.12 -9.24
N LEU A 398 -8.42 -4.24 -10.12
CA LEU A 398 -8.59 -2.83 -9.79
C LEU A 398 -9.68 -2.61 -8.75
N ILE A 399 -10.75 -3.41 -8.75
CA ILE A 399 -11.78 -3.39 -7.71
C ILE A 399 -11.19 -3.85 -6.37
N ASP A 400 -10.41 -4.93 -6.35
CA ASP A 400 -9.72 -5.39 -5.14
C ASP A 400 -8.72 -4.34 -4.63
N LEU A 401 -7.99 -3.70 -5.55
CA LEU A 401 -7.08 -2.61 -5.24
C LEU A 401 -7.84 -1.43 -4.64
N ALA A 402 -8.91 -0.99 -5.29
CA ALA A 402 -9.79 0.09 -4.83
C ALA A 402 -10.39 -0.24 -3.44
N THR A 403 -10.81 -1.47 -3.21
CA THR A 403 -11.26 -1.95 -1.89
C THR A 403 -10.16 -1.80 -0.84
N CYS A 404 -8.92 -2.19 -1.17
CA CYS A 404 -7.79 -2.04 -0.27
C CYS A 404 -7.42 -0.57 -0.03
N TYR A 405 -7.54 0.28 -1.05
CA TYR A 405 -7.34 1.72 -0.89
C TYR A 405 -8.42 2.33 0.00
N LYS A 406 -9.70 1.98 -0.19
CA LYS A 406 -10.78 2.44 0.69
C LYS A 406 -10.52 2.04 2.13
N TYR A 407 -10.39 0.75 2.43
CA TYR A 407 -10.39 0.31 3.82
C TYR A 407 -9.00 0.30 4.48
N GLY A 408 -7.92 0.39 3.69
CA GLY A 408 -6.54 0.33 4.17
C GLY A 408 -5.76 1.64 4.09
N VAL A 409 -5.97 2.48 3.07
CA VAL A 409 -5.05 3.62 2.76
C VAL A 409 -5.74 4.99 2.75
N GLY A 410 -7.03 5.06 2.41
CA GLY A 410 -7.84 6.27 2.47
C GLY A 410 -7.48 7.36 1.53
N ASN A 411 -7.06 6.97 0.35
CA ASN A 411 -6.70 7.89 -0.68
C ASN A 411 -7.90 8.11 -1.58
N ASP A 412 -8.82 8.98 -1.18
CA ASP A 412 -10.10 9.18 -1.90
C ASP A 412 -9.88 9.60 -3.35
N SER A 413 -8.83 10.38 -3.65
CA SER A 413 -8.45 10.74 -5.02
C SER A 413 -7.98 9.53 -5.83
N GLN A 414 -7.10 8.70 -5.28
CA GLN A 414 -6.63 7.49 -5.96
C GLN A 414 -7.77 6.49 -6.17
N LEU A 415 -8.65 6.42 -5.18
CA LEU A 415 -9.81 5.56 -5.18
C LEU A 415 -10.79 5.96 -6.29
N LEU A 416 -11.08 7.26 -6.42
CA LEU A 416 -11.90 7.80 -7.50
C LEU A 416 -11.29 7.51 -8.87
N LEU A 417 -9.98 7.70 -9.05
CA LEU A 417 -9.28 7.40 -10.30
C LEU A 417 -9.32 5.91 -10.65
N LEU A 418 -9.11 5.03 -9.67
CA LEU A 418 -9.23 3.59 -9.85
C LEU A 418 -10.66 3.20 -10.26
N CYS A 419 -11.66 3.75 -9.57
CA CYS A 419 -13.07 3.52 -9.88
C CYS A 419 -13.45 4.04 -11.27
N GLU A 420 -12.93 5.20 -11.68
CA GLU A 420 -13.12 5.75 -13.02
C GLU A 420 -12.50 4.84 -14.09
N LYS A 421 -11.27 4.37 -13.86
CA LYS A 421 -10.60 3.41 -14.76
C LYS A 421 -11.41 2.12 -14.90
N VAL A 422 -11.92 1.59 -13.79
CA VAL A 422 -12.80 0.41 -13.79
C VAL A 422 -14.08 0.69 -14.59
N LEU A 423 -14.72 1.83 -14.38
CA LEU A 423 -15.95 2.23 -15.07
C LEU A 423 -15.73 2.34 -16.59
N ASN A 424 -14.62 2.95 -17.02
CA ASN A 424 -14.27 3.10 -18.43
C ASN A 424 -14.00 1.74 -19.08
N LEU A 425 -13.25 0.85 -18.42
CA LEU A 425 -13.05 -0.52 -18.89
C LEU A 425 -14.37 -1.32 -18.96
N ALA A 426 -15.23 -1.18 -17.95
CA ALA A 426 -16.53 -1.85 -17.93
C ALA A 426 -17.44 -1.37 -19.08
N LYS A 427 -17.44 -0.08 -19.41
CA LYS A 427 -18.19 0.49 -20.56
C LYS A 427 -17.69 -0.04 -21.91
N ILE A 428 -16.39 -0.28 -22.03
CA ILE A 428 -15.78 -0.82 -23.27
C ILE A 428 -16.14 -2.30 -23.44
N HIS A 429 -16.07 -3.09 -22.37
CA HIS A 429 -16.12 -4.56 -22.46
C HIS A 429 -17.47 -5.18 -22.17
N TYR A 430 -18.34 -4.52 -21.40
CA TYR A 430 -19.62 -5.08 -20.96
C TYR A 430 -20.81 -4.33 -21.53
N LYS A 431 -21.86 -5.08 -21.88
CA LYS A 431 -23.15 -4.49 -22.24
C LYS A 431 -23.79 -3.88 -20.99
N LYS A 432 -24.36 -2.68 -21.11
CA LYS A 432 -24.97 -1.93 -20.00
C LYS A 432 -26.04 -2.73 -19.22
N GLU A 433 -26.84 -3.54 -19.92
CA GLU A 433 -27.89 -4.37 -19.31
C GLU A 433 -27.40 -5.76 -18.83
N SER A 434 -26.10 -6.02 -18.84
CA SER A 434 -25.57 -7.32 -18.41
C SER A 434 -25.40 -7.42 -16.90
N LEU A 435 -25.53 -8.64 -16.36
CA LEU A 435 -25.29 -8.91 -14.93
C LEU A 435 -23.87 -8.56 -14.49
N ILE A 436 -22.87 -8.74 -15.37
CA ILE A 436 -21.47 -8.44 -15.07
C ILE A 436 -21.26 -6.93 -14.96
N TYR A 437 -21.89 -6.15 -15.84
CA TYR A 437 -21.89 -4.68 -15.74
C TYR A 437 -22.55 -4.24 -14.43
N ALA A 438 -23.76 -4.73 -14.14
CA ALA A 438 -24.47 -4.41 -12.89
C ALA A 438 -23.66 -4.76 -11.63
N GLN A 439 -22.96 -5.90 -11.61
CA GLN A 439 -22.06 -6.27 -10.51
C GLN A 439 -20.86 -5.33 -10.38
N THR A 440 -20.27 -4.92 -11.51
CA THR A 440 -19.13 -4.02 -11.51
C THR A 440 -19.51 -2.66 -10.93
N ILE A 441 -20.65 -2.10 -11.36
CA ILE A 441 -21.18 -0.83 -10.85
C ILE A 441 -21.52 -0.92 -9.35
N HIS A 442 -22.18 -1.99 -8.92
CA HIS A 442 -22.48 -2.22 -7.51
C HIS A 442 -21.23 -2.23 -6.61
N ASN A 443 -20.17 -2.89 -7.06
CA ASN A 443 -18.91 -2.92 -6.33
C ASN A 443 -18.29 -1.51 -6.24
N ILE A 444 -18.34 -0.72 -7.33
CA ILE A 444 -17.89 0.67 -7.33
C ILE A 444 -18.72 1.53 -6.36
N CYS A 445 -20.04 1.40 -6.35
CA CYS A 445 -20.92 2.14 -5.43
C CYS A 445 -20.57 1.85 -3.97
N THR A 446 -20.39 0.56 -3.66
CA THR A 446 -19.98 0.11 -2.31
C THR A 446 -18.62 0.70 -1.92
N ILE A 447 -17.70 0.80 -2.88
CA ILE A 447 -16.37 1.39 -2.66
C ILE A 447 -16.43 2.92 -2.51
N LEU A 448 -17.26 3.62 -3.27
CA LEU A 448 -17.37 5.08 -3.21
C LEU A 448 -18.32 5.58 -2.11
N ASP A 449 -18.93 4.67 -1.36
CA ASP A 449 -19.74 5.00 -0.20
C ASP A 449 -18.97 5.85 0.82
N GLU A 450 -19.61 6.90 1.35
CA GLU A 450 -19.07 7.97 2.22
C GLU A 450 -18.23 9.06 1.52
N ILE A 451 -17.77 8.82 0.29
CA ILE A 451 -16.99 9.79 -0.50
C ILE A 451 -17.93 10.63 -1.39
N ILE A 452 -18.92 9.96 -1.98
CA ILE A 452 -19.90 10.58 -2.87
C ILE A 452 -21.23 10.78 -2.10
N PRO A 453 -21.97 11.88 -2.35
CA PRO A 453 -23.31 12.07 -1.81
C PRO A 453 -24.21 10.84 -1.97
N SER A 454 -24.88 10.44 -0.88
CA SER A 454 -25.67 9.21 -0.81
C SER A 454 -26.83 9.19 -1.82
N GLU A 455 -27.34 10.35 -2.19
CA GLU A 455 -28.41 10.53 -3.19
C GLU A 455 -27.97 10.09 -4.59
N ILE A 456 -26.70 10.35 -4.95
CA ILE A 456 -26.13 9.95 -6.24
C ILE A 456 -25.93 8.44 -6.28
N LEU A 457 -25.36 7.88 -5.21
CA LEU A 457 -25.12 6.43 -5.10
C LEU A 457 -26.43 5.65 -5.10
N LEU A 458 -27.48 6.19 -4.46
CA LEU A 458 -28.81 5.61 -4.46
C LEU A 458 -29.39 5.51 -5.88
N ALA A 459 -29.34 6.59 -6.67
CA ALA A 459 -29.85 6.58 -8.04
C ALA A 459 -29.16 5.53 -8.92
N ILE A 460 -27.84 5.33 -8.71
CA ILE A 460 -27.07 4.31 -9.44
C ILE A 460 -27.45 2.89 -8.98
N GLU A 461 -27.59 2.66 -7.66
CA GLU A 461 -28.02 1.36 -7.14
C GLU A 461 -29.46 1.00 -7.53
N GLU A 462 -30.35 1.98 -7.71
CA GLU A 462 -31.69 1.74 -8.26
C GLU A 462 -31.62 1.27 -9.72
N GLU A 463 -30.70 1.81 -10.53
CA GLU A 463 -30.44 1.31 -11.89
C GLU A 463 -29.91 -0.13 -11.86
N VAL A 464 -28.92 -0.42 -11.02
CA VAL A 464 -28.36 -1.78 -10.81
C VAL A 464 -29.46 -2.77 -10.38
N PHE A 465 -30.29 -2.37 -9.42
CA PHE A 465 -31.40 -3.18 -8.93
C PHE A 465 -32.42 -3.45 -10.04
N SER A 466 -32.74 -2.46 -10.88
CA SER A 466 -33.67 -2.64 -11.99
C SER A 466 -33.19 -3.72 -12.99
N ILE A 467 -31.89 -3.76 -13.28
CA ILE A 467 -31.26 -4.75 -14.15
C ILE A 467 -31.36 -6.14 -13.50
N ARG A 468 -30.92 -6.27 -12.24
CA ARG A 468 -30.94 -7.54 -11.51
C ARG A 468 -32.35 -8.07 -11.28
N LYS A 469 -33.33 -7.21 -11.00
CA LYS A 469 -34.75 -7.57 -10.85
C LYS A 469 -35.36 -8.17 -12.12
N LYS A 470 -34.96 -7.68 -13.29
CA LYS A 470 -35.43 -8.22 -14.59
C LYS A 470 -34.79 -9.57 -14.92
N LEU A 471 -33.54 -9.78 -14.52
CA LEU A 471 -32.72 -10.92 -14.97
C LEU A 471 -32.60 -12.06 -13.96
N LEU A 472 -32.89 -11.82 -12.67
CA LEU A 472 -32.66 -12.78 -11.59
C LEU A 472 -33.94 -13.10 -10.81
N PRO A 473 -34.09 -14.35 -10.33
CA PRO A 473 -35.13 -14.71 -9.36
C PRO A 473 -35.00 -13.92 -8.04
N HIS A 474 -36.12 -13.71 -7.34
CA HIS A 474 -36.16 -12.93 -6.08
C HIS A 474 -35.39 -13.56 -4.91
N ASN A 475 -34.97 -14.81 -5.01
CA ASN A 475 -34.13 -15.49 -4.01
C ASN A 475 -32.64 -15.55 -4.42
N HIS A 476 -32.26 -14.96 -5.55
CA HIS A 476 -30.88 -15.00 -6.03
C HIS A 476 -29.96 -14.13 -5.15
N PRO A 477 -28.76 -14.57 -4.77
CA PRO A 477 -27.87 -13.81 -3.88
C PRO A 477 -27.56 -12.38 -4.36
N GLN A 478 -27.30 -12.19 -5.66
CA GLN A 478 -27.06 -10.84 -6.23
C GLN A 478 -28.31 -9.94 -6.18
N TYR A 479 -29.51 -10.51 -6.25
CA TYR A 479 -30.76 -9.75 -6.10
C TYR A 479 -30.90 -9.24 -4.66
N LEU A 480 -30.62 -10.12 -3.68
CA LEU A 480 -30.63 -9.77 -2.26
C LEU A 480 -29.55 -8.74 -1.91
N SER A 481 -28.35 -8.85 -2.49
CA SER A 481 -27.25 -7.88 -2.32
C SER A 481 -27.66 -6.47 -2.75
N SER A 482 -28.36 -6.31 -3.88
CA SER A 482 -28.86 -5.01 -4.31
C SER A 482 -29.92 -4.44 -3.36
N LEU A 483 -30.82 -5.28 -2.84
CA LEU A 483 -31.80 -4.80 -1.86
C LEU A 483 -31.12 -4.33 -0.57
N ASN A 484 -30.07 -5.02 -0.11
CA ASN A 484 -29.29 -4.59 1.05
C ASN A 484 -28.61 -3.22 0.82
N SER A 485 -28.03 -2.99 -0.36
CA SER A 485 -27.48 -1.69 -0.72
C SER A 485 -28.55 -0.60 -0.76
N ILE A 486 -29.72 -0.87 -1.35
CA ILE A 486 -30.85 0.08 -1.35
C ILE A 486 -31.28 0.43 0.08
N ILE A 487 -31.40 -0.55 0.99
CA ILE A 487 -31.72 -0.31 2.40
C ILE A 487 -30.68 0.62 3.05
N THR A 488 -29.39 0.37 2.76
CA THR A 488 -28.27 1.18 3.26
C THR A 488 -28.44 2.64 2.81
N TYR A 489 -28.59 2.88 1.51
CA TYR A 489 -28.69 4.23 0.98
C TYR A 489 -30.00 4.94 1.35
N TYR A 490 -31.14 4.24 1.40
CA TYR A 490 -32.38 4.79 1.96
C TYR A 490 -32.21 5.22 3.43
N THR A 491 -31.49 4.43 4.23
CA THR A 491 -31.20 4.78 5.63
C THR A 491 -30.28 6.00 5.75
N LYS A 492 -29.32 6.17 4.81
CA LYS A 492 -28.45 7.35 4.74
C LYS A 492 -29.21 8.60 4.27
N CYS A 493 -30.08 8.48 3.26
CA CYS A 493 -30.94 9.55 2.74
C CYS A 493 -32.18 9.83 3.63
N ASN A 494 -32.24 9.26 4.83
CA ASN A 494 -33.33 9.43 5.81
C ASN A 494 -34.73 8.95 5.33
N MET A 495 -34.78 8.06 4.35
CA MET A 495 -35.98 7.36 3.85
C MET A 495 -36.23 6.09 4.69
N LEU A 496 -36.46 6.28 5.98
CA LEU A 496 -36.42 5.19 6.98
C LEU A 496 -37.59 4.19 6.84
N LYS A 497 -38.77 4.65 6.41
CA LYS A 497 -39.96 3.79 6.29
C LYS A 497 -39.80 2.78 5.16
N GLU A 498 -39.28 3.23 4.03
CA GLU A 498 -38.98 2.45 2.85
C GLU A 498 -37.88 1.42 3.15
N ALA A 499 -36.80 1.85 3.80
CA ALA A 499 -35.71 0.97 4.25
C ALA A 499 -36.21 -0.17 5.15
N ILE A 500 -37.03 0.17 6.15
CA ILE A 500 -37.61 -0.81 7.08
C ILE A 500 -38.54 -1.78 6.35
N SER A 501 -39.43 -1.28 5.49
CA SER A 501 -40.38 -2.10 4.74
C SER A 501 -39.66 -3.14 3.87
N ILE A 502 -38.63 -2.74 3.14
CA ILE A 502 -37.84 -3.64 2.29
C ILE A 502 -37.06 -4.64 3.14
N GLY A 503 -36.42 -4.18 4.22
CA GLY A 503 -35.66 -5.05 5.12
C GLY A 503 -36.52 -6.11 5.82
N GLU A 504 -37.72 -5.76 6.28
CA GLU A 504 -38.66 -6.73 6.87
C GLU A 504 -39.17 -7.75 5.83
N GLN A 505 -39.43 -7.30 4.59
CA GLN A 505 -39.80 -8.20 3.50
C GLN A 505 -38.66 -9.21 3.20
N MET A 506 -37.41 -8.76 3.20
CA MET A 506 -36.24 -9.62 3.02
C MET A 506 -36.07 -10.62 4.18
N LEU A 507 -36.22 -10.18 5.43
CA LEU A 507 -36.15 -11.07 6.59
C LEU A 507 -37.23 -12.16 6.55
N ASN A 508 -38.43 -11.80 6.10
CA ASN A 508 -39.55 -12.75 5.99
C ASN A 508 -39.36 -13.76 4.86
N THR A 509 -38.75 -13.37 3.75
CA THR A 509 -38.48 -14.23 2.60
C THR A 509 -37.24 -15.11 2.78
N ASN A 510 -36.28 -14.71 3.63
CA ASN A 510 -34.98 -15.36 3.76
C ASN A 510 -34.66 -15.88 5.18
N LYS A 511 -35.67 -16.40 5.89
CA LYS A 511 -35.57 -16.84 7.30
C LYS A 511 -34.45 -17.86 7.63
N LYS A 512 -33.92 -18.57 6.64
CA LYS A 512 -32.90 -19.63 6.84
C LYS A 512 -31.44 -19.14 6.72
N ASN A 513 -31.18 -18.02 6.05
CA ASN A 513 -29.86 -17.45 5.85
C ASN A 513 -29.91 -15.94 6.16
N MET A 514 -29.84 -15.58 7.45
CA MET A 514 -29.76 -14.18 7.86
C MET A 514 -28.35 -13.66 7.60
N ASP A 515 -28.25 -12.60 6.80
CA ASP A 515 -27.02 -11.86 6.52
C ASP A 515 -26.78 -10.81 7.63
N GLY A 516 -25.58 -10.81 8.23
CA GLY A 516 -25.20 -9.86 9.27
C GLY A 516 -25.27 -8.40 8.80
N ALA A 517 -24.91 -8.11 7.54
CA ALA A 517 -24.97 -6.74 7.00
C ALA A 517 -26.40 -6.22 6.89
N LEU A 518 -27.34 -7.06 6.46
CA LEU A 518 -28.77 -6.72 6.42
C LEU A 518 -29.31 -6.41 7.82
N LEU A 519 -28.98 -7.26 8.80
CA LEU A 519 -29.41 -7.08 10.19
C LEU A 519 -28.86 -5.79 10.78
N HIS A 520 -27.57 -5.50 10.57
CA HIS A 520 -26.91 -4.25 10.97
C HIS A 520 -27.64 -3.04 10.39
N ASN A 521 -27.81 -2.97 9.08
CA ASN A 521 -28.42 -1.84 8.39
C ASN A 521 -29.86 -1.60 8.86
N LEU A 522 -30.64 -2.67 9.03
CA LEU A 522 -31.99 -2.57 9.55
C LEU A 522 -32.01 -2.11 11.01
N ALA A 523 -31.04 -2.54 11.82
CA ALA A 523 -30.86 -2.03 13.17
C ALA A 523 -30.61 -0.52 13.20
N ILE A 524 -29.76 -0.01 12.31
CA ILE A 524 -29.51 1.44 12.19
C ILE A 524 -30.81 2.17 11.83
N ALA A 525 -31.57 1.65 10.86
CA ALA A 525 -32.86 2.23 10.48
C ALA A 525 -33.84 2.29 11.67
N TYR A 526 -33.96 1.19 12.44
CA TYR A 526 -34.78 1.19 13.66
C TYR A 526 -34.27 2.15 14.72
N SER A 527 -32.95 2.22 14.93
CA SER A 527 -32.34 3.15 15.87
C SER A 527 -32.65 4.61 15.53
N LYS A 528 -32.63 4.97 14.23
CA LYS A 528 -32.98 6.31 13.76
C LYS A 528 -34.48 6.62 13.91
N THR A 529 -35.35 5.63 13.75
CA THR A 529 -36.80 5.79 14.01
C THR A 529 -37.19 5.79 15.49
N GLY A 530 -36.23 5.54 16.40
CA GLY A 530 -36.46 5.50 17.85
C GLY A 530 -36.88 4.14 18.40
N ASN A 531 -36.96 3.07 17.58
CA ASN A 531 -37.22 1.72 18.07
C ASN A 531 -35.92 1.04 18.57
N VAL A 532 -35.40 1.55 19.69
CA VAL A 532 -34.14 1.11 20.29
C VAL A 532 -34.13 -0.38 20.66
N PRO A 533 -35.20 -0.97 21.25
CA PRO A 533 -35.18 -2.40 21.61
C PRO A 533 -35.00 -3.33 20.40
N LYS A 534 -35.68 -3.03 19.28
CA LYS A 534 -35.53 -3.83 18.06
C LYS A 534 -34.16 -3.64 17.42
N ALA A 535 -33.60 -2.42 17.49
CA ALA A 535 -32.24 -2.16 17.03
C ALA A 535 -31.20 -2.98 17.83
N ILE A 536 -31.28 -2.97 19.16
CA ILE A 536 -30.39 -3.76 20.04
C ILE A 536 -30.44 -5.24 19.68
N HIS A 537 -31.64 -5.83 19.61
CA HIS A 537 -31.82 -7.25 19.28
C HIS A 537 -31.20 -7.64 17.93
N LEU A 538 -31.31 -6.77 16.93
CA LEU A 538 -30.70 -7.01 15.62
C LEU A 538 -29.17 -6.88 15.68
N LEU A 539 -28.63 -5.87 16.36
CA LEU A 539 -27.18 -5.66 16.52
C LEU A 539 -26.50 -6.78 17.33
N GLU A 540 -27.17 -7.32 18.36
CA GLU A 540 -26.68 -8.47 19.13
C GLU A 540 -26.56 -9.72 18.24
N LYS A 541 -27.57 -9.98 17.40
CA LYS A 541 -27.51 -11.06 16.40
C LYS A 541 -26.41 -10.83 15.36
N THR A 542 -26.27 -9.59 14.89
CA THR A 542 -25.18 -9.22 13.97
C THR A 542 -23.81 -9.49 14.61
N SER A 543 -23.63 -9.16 15.89
CA SER A 543 -22.39 -9.45 16.63
C SER A 543 -22.05 -10.94 16.63
N GLU A 544 -23.03 -11.82 16.86
CA GLU A 544 -22.81 -13.27 16.81
C GLU A 544 -22.37 -13.75 15.43
N ILE A 545 -23.01 -13.23 14.37
CA ILE A 545 -22.70 -13.58 12.97
C ILE A 545 -21.30 -13.09 12.61
N TYR A 546 -21.01 -11.80 12.80
CA TYR A 546 -19.71 -11.21 12.46
C TYR A 546 -18.56 -11.83 13.24
N LYS A 547 -18.76 -12.14 14.53
CA LYS A 547 -17.76 -12.85 15.34
C LYS A 547 -17.47 -14.25 14.80
N LYS A 548 -18.47 -14.95 14.27
CA LYS A 548 -18.33 -16.30 13.69
C LYS A 548 -17.69 -16.26 12.30
N GLU A 549 -18.06 -15.28 11.47
CA GLU A 549 -17.62 -15.18 10.08
C GLU A 549 -16.23 -14.56 9.95
N PHE A 550 -15.96 -13.46 10.67
CA PHE A 550 -14.74 -12.66 10.51
C PHE A 550 -13.82 -12.71 11.73
N GLY A 551 -14.30 -13.21 12.86
CA GLY A 551 -13.61 -13.10 14.15
C GLY A 551 -13.78 -11.72 14.80
N LYS A 552 -13.25 -11.57 16.03
CA LYS A 552 -13.40 -10.33 16.82
C LYS A 552 -12.55 -9.16 16.30
N CYS A 553 -11.45 -9.44 15.61
CA CYS A 553 -10.50 -8.43 15.14
C CYS A 553 -10.81 -8.05 13.69
N ASN A 554 -12.01 -7.52 13.43
CA ASN A 554 -12.45 -7.09 12.10
C ASN A 554 -13.26 -5.78 12.20
N ILE A 555 -13.13 -4.92 11.19
CA ILE A 555 -13.77 -3.59 11.16
C ILE A 555 -15.31 -3.65 11.18
N HIS A 556 -15.92 -4.65 10.55
CA HIS A 556 -17.37 -4.83 10.56
C HIS A 556 -17.89 -5.14 11.97
N TYR A 557 -17.16 -5.97 12.72
CA TYR A 557 -17.49 -6.25 14.12
C TYR A 557 -17.30 -5.01 15.00
N LEU A 558 -16.23 -4.24 14.81
CA LEU A 558 -16.01 -2.98 15.54
C LEU A 558 -17.12 -1.95 15.29
N ASN A 559 -17.52 -1.75 14.03
CA ASN A 559 -18.60 -0.84 13.68
C ASN A 559 -19.93 -1.27 14.32
N ASN A 560 -20.23 -2.58 14.27
CA ASN A 560 -21.43 -3.12 14.92
C ASN A 560 -21.39 -2.94 16.45
N LEU A 561 -20.25 -3.17 17.10
CA LEU A 561 -20.08 -2.93 18.54
C LEU A 561 -20.24 -1.44 18.88
N SER A 562 -19.74 -0.53 18.06
CA SER A 562 -19.95 0.91 18.23
C SER A 562 -21.44 1.27 18.20
N ASP A 563 -22.16 0.82 17.17
CA ASP A 563 -23.60 1.07 17.06
C ASP A 563 -24.39 0.40 18.18
N LEU A 564 -24.00 -0.81 18.60
CA LEU A 564 -24.59 -1.52 19.72
C LEU A 564 -24.37 -0.74 21.03
N CYS A 565 -23.16 -0.22 21.25
CA CYS A 565 -22.82 0.61 22.39
C CYS A 565 -23.70 1.87 22.46
N LEU A 566 -23.87 2.57 21.34
CA LEU A 566 -24.72 3.75 21.24
C LEU A 566 -26.19 3.41 21.53
N ASN A 567 -26.68 2.26 21.06
CA ASN A 567 -28.06 1.82 21.32
C ASN A 567 -28.27 1.36 22.77
N TYR A 568 -27.32 0.66 23.39
CA TYR A 568 -27.36 0.36 24.82
C TYR A 568 -27.42 1.63 25.66
N HIS A 569 -26.66 2.66 25.26
CA HIS A 569 -26.73 3.96 25.92
C HIS A 569 -28.10 4.62 25.76
N LYS A 570 -28.67 4.64 24.54
CA LYS A 570 -30.05 5.12 24.31
C LYS A 570 -31.09 4.36 25.15
N ALA A 571 -30.84 3.08 25.44
CA ALA A 571 -31.68 2.24 26.30
C ALA A 571 -31.34 2.31 27.80
N GLN A 572 -30.37 3.13 28.21
CA GLN A 572 -29.91 3.27 29.60
C GLN A 572 -29.36 1.97 30.23
N LEU A 573 -28.78 1.08 29.41
CA LEU A 573 -28.18 -0.18 29.85
C LEU A 573 -26.68 -0.02 30.18
N HIS A 574 -26.39 0.64 31.31
CA HIS A 574 -25.03 1.09 31.68
C HIS A 574 -23.98 -0.04 31.72
N ASP A 575 -24.29 -1.21 32.29
CA ASP A 575 -23.35 -2.34 32.35
C ASP A 575 -22.96 -2.87 30.97
N ASN A 576 -23.92 -2.86 30.04
CA ASN A 576 -23.69 -3.31 28.67
C ASN A 576 -22.84 -2.29 27.89
N VAL A 577 -23.06 -0.99 28.10
CA VAL A 577 -22.20 0.07 27.54
C VAL A 577 -20.77 -0.16 28.00
N LYS A 578 -20.52 -0.29 29.30
CA LYS A 578 -19.17 -0.50 29.84
C LYS A 578 -18.47 -1.73 29.26
N LYS A 579 -19.15 -2.88 29.23
CA LYS A 579 -18.61 -4.12 28.63
C LYS A 579 -18.26 -3.95 27.15
N THR A 580 -19.12 -3.27 26.39
CA THR A 580 -18.92 -3.05 24.95
C THR A 580 -17.73 -2.11 24.71
N VAL A 581 -17.61 -1.06 25.52
CA VAL A 581 -16.49 -0.11 25.53
C VAL A 581 -15.16 -0.81 25.85
N GLU A 582 -15.12 -1.66 26.87
CA GLU A 582 -13.93 -2.46 27.22
C GLU A 582 -13.53 -3.41 26.08
N GLU A 583 -14.52 -4.05 25.42
CA GLU A 583 -14.28 -4.92 24.28
C GLU A 583 -13.75 -4.13 23.06
N LEU A 584 -14.26 -2.93 22.79
CA LEU A 584 -13.74 -2.04 21.75
C LEU A 584 -12.25 -1.67 22.00
N ILE A 585 -11.89 -1.34 23.25
CA ILE A 585 -10.49 -1.04 23.62
C ILE A 585 -9.61 -2.28 23.43
N PHE A 586 -10.05 -3.43 23.93
CA PHE A 586 -9.30 -4.68 23.81
C PHE A 586 -9.09 -5.09 22.34
N ILE A 587 -10.10 -4.91 21.49
CA ILE A 587 -10.01 -5.26 20.07
C ILE A 587 -9.12 -4.26 19.34
N THR A 588 -9.23 -2.96 19.60
CA THR A 588 -8.33 -1.95 19.02
C THR A 588 -6.89 -2.10 19.51
N ASP A 589 -6.67 -2.64 20.72
CA ASP A 589 -5.35 -3.05 21.23
C ASP A 589 -4.78 -4.26 20.47
N LYS A 590 -5.65 -5.22 20.10
CA LYS A 590 -5.26 -6.44 19.38
C LYS A 590 -5.19 -6.29 17.86
N MET A 591 -6.03 -5.43 17.26
CA MET A 591 -5.98 -5.09 15.84
C MET A 591 -4.65 -4.36 15.60
N SER A 592 -3.78 -5.08 14.91
CA SER A 592 -2.33 -5.12 15.01
C SER A 592 -1.62 -3.79 14.70
N PHE A 593 -1.11 -3.15 15.75
CA PHE A 593 -0.01 -2.17 15.70
C PHE A 593 1.25 -2.69 14.99
N LYS A 594 1.41 -4.02 14.91
CA LYS A 594 2.43 -4.68 14.11
C LYS A 594 2.32 -4.31 12.63
N ASP A 595 1.09 -4.17 12.12
CA ASP A 595 0.83 -3.74 10.76
C ASP A 595 1.01 -2.23 10.62
N LEU A 596 0.62 -1.43 11.63
CA LEU A 596 0.85 0.01 11.65
C LEU A 596 2.34 0.39 11.43
N LEU A 597 3.27 -0.36 12.04
CA LEU A 597 4.71 -0.13 11.87
C LEU A 597 5.21 -0.58 10.49
N LEU A 598 4.49 -1.49 9.80
CA LEU A 598 4.71 -1.90 8.40
C LEU A 598 4.24 -0.88 7.37
N LEU A 599 3.37 0.04 7.79
CA LEU A 599 2.78 1.04 6.91
C LEU A 599 3.80 2.13 6.58
N ASN A 600 3.70 2.72 5.38
CA ASN A 600 4.34 4.01 5.14
C ASN A 600 3.57 5.12 5.89
N GLN A 601 4.12 6.33 5.88
CA GLN A 601 3.55 7.45 6.63
C GLN A 601 2.11 7.79 6.22
N LYS A 602 1.81 7.78 4.91
CA LYS A 602 0.47 8.08 4.40
C LYS A 602 -0.55 7.04 4.84
N GLU A 603 -0.18 5.76 4.75
CA GLU A 603 -1.00 4.62 5.18
C GLU A 603 -1.28 4.65 6.69
N ARG A 604 -0.29 5.02 7.52
CA ARG A 604 -0.50 5.20 8.98
C ARG A 604 -1.53 6.28 9.28
N ASN A 605 -1.41 7.45 8.64
CA ASN A 605 -2.31 8.59 8.88
C ASN A 605 -3.77 8.18 8.66
N TYR A 606 -4.05 7.40 7.61
CA TYR A 606 -5.43 6.98 7.33
C TYR A 606 -5.94 5.88 8.25
N TYR A 607 -5.14 4.83 8.49
CA TYR A 607 -5.51 3.80 9.47
C TYR A 607 -5.92 4.46 10.79
N TRP A 608 -5.15 5.46 11.21
CA TRP A 608 -5.44 6.22 12.42
C TRP A 608 -6.71 7.06 12.33
N ASN A 609 -6.98 7.75 11.22
CA ASN A 609 -8.23 8.51 11.06
C ASN A 609 -9.48 7.62 11.17
N ASN A 610 -9.43 6.38 10.68
CA ASN A 610 -10.54 5.44 10.79
C ASN A 610 -10.71 4.87 12.20
N VAL A 611 -9.60 4.54 12.87
CA VAL A 611 -9.64 4.06 14.26
C VAL A 611 -9.97 5.22 15.23
N TYR A 612 -9.66 6.46 14.84
CA TYR A 612 -9.95 7.67 15.62
C TYR A 612 -11.46 7.85 15.88
N LEU A 613 -12.34 7.36 15.00
CA LEU A 613 -13.78 7.41 15.21
C LEU A 613 -14.21 6.75 16.53
N PHE A 614 -13.54 5.65 16.92
CA PHE A 614 -13.81 4.98 18.20
C PHE A 614 -13.37 5.81 19.41
N THR A 615 -12.39 6.73 19.24
CA THR A 615 -11.89 7.58 20.32
C THR A 615 -12.91 8.63 20.78
N GLN A 616 -13.76 9.05 19.84
CA GLN A 616 -14.82 10.02 20.09
C GLN A 616 -15.90 9.43 20.99
N LEU A 617 -16.15 8.12 20.92
CA LEU A 617 -17.13 7.44 21.77
C LEU A 617 -16.73 7.51 23.25
N PHE A 618 -15.45 7.26 23.60
CA PHE A 618 -15.00 7.31 24.99
C PHE A 618 -15.13 8.72 25.56
N SER A 619 -14.73 9.73 24.78
CA SER A 619 -14.82 11.13 25.16
C SER A 619 -16.29 11.59 25.29
N TYR A 620 -17.16 11.08 24.41
CA TYR A 620 -18.60 11.30 24.48
C TYR A 620 -19.23 10.73 25.75
N PHE A 621 -18.94 9.47 26.10
CA PHE A 621 -19.50 8.87 27.31
C PHE A 621 -18.97 9.54 28.58
N ALA A 622 -17.69 9.92 28.64
CA ALA A 622 -17.16 10.71 29.76
C ALA A 622 -17.83 12.09 29.86
N TYR A 623 -18.15 12.72 28.73
CA TYR A 623 -18.91 13.98 28.72
C TYR A 623 -20.34 13.82 29.26
N GLN A 624 -21.02 12.71 28.95
CA GLN A 624 -22.38 12.44 29.43
C GLN A 624 -22.44 11.97 30.89
N HIS A 625 -21.42 11.24 31.35
CA HIS A 625 -21.36 10.60 32.68
C HIS A 625 -20.19 11.15 33.51
N LYS A 626 -20.23 12.46 33.82
CA LYS A 626 -19.14 13.19 34.47
C LYS A 626 -18.81 12.72 35.88
N ASP A 627 -19.73 12.02 36.54
CA ASP A 627 -19.55 11.50 37.90
C ASP A 627 -19.01 10.06 37.94
N ASP A 628 -18.94 9.39 36.79
CA ASP A 628 -18.48 8.00 36.69
C ASP A 628 -16.98 7.96 36.37
N GLU A 629 -16.19 7.60 37.37
CA GLU A 629 -14.73 7.57 37.26
C GLU A 629 -14.22 6.56 36.22
N ASP A 630 -14.97 5.51 35.90
CA ASP A 630 -14.54 4.55 34.88
C ASP A 630 -14.52 5.19 33.49
N TYR A 631 -15.58 5.91 33.11
CA TYR A 631 -15.61 6.61 31.82
C TYR A 631 -14.51 7.67 31.72
N ILE A 632 -14.22 8.38 32.81
CA ILE A 632 -13.14 9.38 32.85
C ILE A 632 -11.77 8.72 32.64
N ARG A 633 -11.50 7.60 33.32
CA ARG A 633 -10.24 6.84 33.16
C ARG A 633 -10.06 6.34 31.73
N LEU A 634 -11.11 5.78 31.14
CA LEU A 634 -11.08 5.26 29.77
C LEU A 634 -10.91 6.38 28.74
N ALA A 635 -11.54 7.54 28.93
CA ALA A 635 -11.35 8.70 28.07
C ALA A 635 -9.90 9.23 28.14
N TYR A 636 -9.27 9.23 29.31
CA TYR A 636 -7.86 9.62 29.46
C TYR A 636 -6.93 8.64 28.73
N ASP A 637 -7.11 7.34 28.94
CA ASP A 637 -6.31 6.31 28.27
C ASP A 637 -6.48 6.39 26.74
N ALA A 638 -7.70 6.63 26.25
CA ALA A 638 -7.95 6.86 24.84
C ALA A 638 -7.26 8.15 24.33
N ALA A 639 -7.35 9.26 25.06
CA ALA A 639 -6.68 10.50 24.68
C ALA A 639 -5.17 10.31 24.57
N LEU A 640 -4.54 9.63 25.53
CA LEU A 640 -3.14 9.26 25.47
C LEU A 640 -2.86 8.40 24.24
N ARG A 641 -3.67 7.38 23.97
CA ARG A 641 -3.43 6.43 22.88
C ARG A 641 -3.39 7.07 21.50
N PHE A 642 -4.28 8.02 21.22
CA PHE A 642 -4.52 8.48 19.85
C PHE A 642 -4.06 9.92 19.59
N LYS A 643 -4.11 10.81 20.59
CA LYS A 643 -3.78 12.22 20.37
C LYS A 643 -2.29 12.39 20.11
N ASN A 644 -1.92 13.04 19.01
CA ASN A 644 -0.52 13.37 18.66
C ASN A 644 0.46 12.17 18.64
N ILE A 645 -0.04 10.93 18.50
CA ILE A 645 0.81 9.74 18.49
C ILE A 645 1.65 9.63 17.21
N HIS A 646 1.10 10.04 16.06
CA HIS A 646 1.76 9.91 14.77
C HIS A 646 3.14 10.62 14.69
N PRO A 647 3.25 11.93 14.95
CA PRO A 647 4.55 12.60 14.92
C PRO A 647 5.52 12.00 15.96
N THR A 648 5.01 11.58 17.12
CA THR A 648 5.82 10.93 18.17
C THR A 648 6.43 9.61 17.69
N ILE A 649 5.62 8.74 17.06
CA ILE A 649 6.10 7.47 16.49
C ILE A 649 7.12 7.76 15.39
N HIS A 650 6.85 8.72 14.50
CA HIS A 650 7.76 9.10 13.43
C HIS A 650 9.14 9.51 13.97
N THR A 651 9.18 10.41 14.95
CA THR A 651 10.44 10.83 15.59
C THR A 651 11.17 9.65 16.25
N LYS A 652 10.46 8.76 16.96
CA LYS A 652 11.08 7.58 17.60
C LYS A 652 11.63 6.56 16.60
N ILE A 653 10.96 6.37 15.46
CA ILE A 653 11.47 5.54 14.38
C ILE A 653 12.78 6.15 13.83
N ASN A 654 12.82 7.46 13.60
CA ASN A 654 13.99 8.14 13.09
C ASN A 654 15.17 8.10 14.10
N GLU A 655 14.90 8.30 15.40
CA GLU A 655 15.85 8.10 16.50
C GLU A 655 16.46 6.69 16.45
N GLN A 656 15.63 5.66 16.33
CA GLN A 656 16.09 4.27 16.23
C GLN A 656 17.00 4.08 15.01
N TYR A 657 16.60 4.54 13.82
CA TYR A 657 17.44 4.35 12.63
C TYR A 657 18.80 5.02 12.77
N ALA A 658 18.87 6.21 13.36
CA ALA A 658 20.16 6.86 13.54
C ALA A 658 21.01 6.24 14.64
N SER A 659 20.41 5.62 15.65
CA SER A 659 21.14 4.87 16.68
C SER A 659 21.96 3.71 16.08
N TYR A 660 21.59 3.23 14.88
CA TYR A 660 22.32 2.17 14.19
C TYR A 660 23.67 2.62 13.60
N GLY A 661 23.96 3.92 13.50
CA GLY A 661 25.24 4.43 12.98
C GLY A 661 25.59 3.86 11.59
N ASN A 662 26.83 3.41 11.38
CA ASN A 662 27.30 2.89 10.07
C ASN A 662 26.78 1.48 9.68
N ASN A 663 25.69 1.01 10.28
CA ASN A 663 25.07 -0.27 9.94
C ASN A 663 24.45 -0.22 8.52
N PRO A 664 24.47 -1.31 7.74
CA PRO A 664 23.73 -1.42 6.47
C PRO A 664 22.28 -0.93 6.52
N MET A 665 21.61 -1.09 7.66
CA MET A 665 20.23 -0.60 7.88
C MET A 665 20.11 0.93 7.86
N TYR A 666 21.11 1.66 8.37
CA TYR A 666 21.10 3.11 8.30
C TYR A 666 21.34 3.59 6.86
N ASN A 667 22.14 2.85 6.09
CA ASN A 667 22.32 3.11 4.65
C ASN A 667 21.03 2.85 3.87
N ASP A 668 20.32 1.74 4.14
CA ASP A 668 19.00 1.47 3.58
C ASP A 668 18.00 2.60 3.92
N TYR A 669 18.04 3.14 5.15
CA TYR A 669 17.18 4.25 5.55
C TYR A 669 17.53 5.55 4.82
N LYS A 670 18.82 5.88 4.68
CA LYS A 670 19.26 7.03 3.88
C LYS A 670 18.81 6.90 2.44
N GLU A 671 19.03 5.74 1.83
CA GLU A 671 18.60 5.46 0.45
C GLU A 671 17.08 5.60 0.31
N PHE A 672 16.29 5.14 1.29
CA PHE A 672 14.84 5.35 1.30
C PHE A 672 14.45 6.82 1.28
N LEU A 673 15.03 7.64 2.15
CA LEU A 673 14.78 9.08 2.15
C LEU A 673 15.21 9.74 0.84
N THR A 674 16.33 9.33 0.26
CA THR A 674 16.82 9.83 -1.03
C THR A 674 15.85 9.50 -2.16
N ILE A 675 15.32 8.27 -2.20
CA ILE A 675 14.32 7.86 -3.19
C ILE A 675 13.03 8.66 -3.01
N GLU A 676 12.53 8.83 -1.77
CA GLU A 676 11.32 9.63 -1.50
C GLU A 676 11.47 11.09 -1.94
N ARG A 677 12.63 11.70 -1.70
CA ARG A 677 12.93 13.05 -2.19
C ARG A 677 12.97 13.09 -3.71
N LYS A 678 13.65 12.15 -4.38
CA LYS A 678 13.69 12.05 -5.85
C LYS A 678 12.28 11.89 -6.43
N ILE A 679 11.42 11.09 -5.78
CA ILE A 679 10.02 10.94 -6.17
C ILE A 679 9.31 12.28 -6.09
N ASN A 680 9.41 13.01 -4.97
CA ASN A 680 8.76 14.32 -4.81
C ASN A 680 9.23 15.30 -5.89
N VAL A 681 10.55 15.40 -6.13
CA VAL A 681 11.11 16.29 -7.17
C VAL A 681 10.64 15.91 -8.57
N LEU A 682 10.61 14.62 -8.91
CA LEU A 682 10.18 14.15 -10.23
C LEU A 682 8.66 14.30 -10.44
N GLN A 683 7.88 14.11 -9.38
CA GLN A 683 6.44 14.38 -9.38
C GLN A 683 6.14 15.86 -9.59
N GLU A 684 6.93 16.74 -8.96
CA GLU A 684 6.86 18.18 -9.20
C GLU A 684 7.22 18.52 -10.64
N ARG A 685 8.26 17.94 -11.25
CA ARG A 685 8.73 18.34 -12.59
C ARG A 685 7.93 17.78 -13.78
N THR A 686 6.77 17.14 -13.58
CA THR A 686 6.03 16.42 -14.65
C THR A 686 6.91 15.44 -15.44
N ALA A 687 7.76 14.67 -14.73
CA ALA A 687 8.72 13.76 -15.35
C ALA A 687 8.10 12.45 -15.85
N ASN A 688 8.89 11.64 -16.58
CA ASN A 688 8.51 10.36 -17.16
C ASN A 688 7.88 9.42 -16.12
N LYS A 689 6.58 9.16 -16.26
CA LYS A 689 5.77 8.33 -15.34
C LYS A 689 6.41 6.98 -15.00
N LYS A 690 7.13 6.37 -15.95
CA LYS A 690 7.85 5.09 -15.75
C LYS A 690 8.98 5.18 -14.73
N GLU A 691 9.70 6.31 -14.67
CA GLU A 691 10.80 6.51 -13.73
C GLU A 691 10.27 6.71 -12.30
N ILE A 692 9.21 7.51 -12.17
CA ILE A 692 8.51 7.72 -10.89
C ILE A 692 7.96 6.39 -10.36
N ASP A 693 7.34 5.58 -11.22
CA ASP A 693 6.81 4.27 -10.84
C ASP A 693 7.92 3.30 -10.39
N LEU A 694 9.08 3.32 -11.06
CA LEU A 694 10.23 2.51 -10.65
C LEU A 694 10.76 2.92 -9.27
N LEU A 695 10.95 4.23 -9.05
CA LEU A 695 11.41 4.77 -7.76
C LEU A 695 10.40 4.47 -6.65
N LYS A 696 9.10 4.61 -6.90
CA LYS A 696 8.04 4.24 -5.95
C LYS A 696 8.10 2.77 -5.56
N ARG A 697 8.38 1.86 -6.52
CA ARG A 697 8.58 0.43 -6.22
C ARG A 697 9.80 0.19 -5.35
N GLN A 698 10.92 0.86 -5.65
CA GLN A 698 12.15 0.77 -4.85
C GLN A 698 11.93 1.28 -3.42
N SER A 699 11.33 2.47 -3.27
CA SER A 699 10.94 3.04 -1.98
C SER A 699 10.06 2.07 -1.19
N LYS A 700 9.02 1.51 -1.81
CA LYS A 700 8.11 0.56 -1.16
C LYS A 700 8.82 -0.70 -0.67
N LYS A 701 9.74 -1.24 -1.46
CA LYS A 701 10.56 -2.41 -1.10
C LYS A 701 11.45 -2.09 0.10
N LEU A 702 12.09 -0.93 0.10
CA LEU A 702 13.01 -0.50 1.14
C LEU A 702 12.28 -0.17 2.45
N ASN A 703 11.15 0.54 2.36
CA ASN A 703 10.27 0.80 3.50
C ASN A 703 9.83 -0.50 4.20
N ARG A 704 9.48 -1.55 3.44
CA ARG A 704 9.13 -2.85 4.04
C ARG A 704 10.27 -3.48 4.82
N LYS A 705 11.47 -3.48 4.24
CA LYS A 705 12.69 -4.01 4.88
C LYS A 705 12.95 -3.27 6.20
N LEU A 706 12.88 -1.94 6.16
CA LEU A 706 13.09 -1.06 7.30
C LEU A 706 12.00 -1.28 8.39
N SER A 707 10.73 -1.26 8.01
CA SER A 707 9.60 -1.46 8.92
C SER A 707 9.58 -2.79 9.65
N GLN A 708 10.01 -3.90 9.02
CA GLN A 708 10.07 -5.21 9.68
C GLN A 708 11.01 -5.22 10.90
N THR A 709 12.04 -4.37 10.90
CA THR A 709 12.98 -4.25 12.02
C THR A 709 12.44 -3.37 13.15
N VAL A 710 11.71 -2.30 12.82
CA VAL A 710 11.08 -1.39 13.79
C VAL A 710 10.04 -2.10 14.66
N ILE A 711 9.33 -3.09 14.10
CA ILE A 711 8.32 -3.89 14.81
C ILE A 711 8.84 -4.52 16.11
N LEU A 712 10.14 -4.82 16.18
CA LEU A 712 10.77 -5.46 17.33
C LEU A 712 11.12 -4.48 18.47
N ASN A 713 10.97 -3.16 18.25
CA ASN A 713 11.33 -2.16 19.24
C ASN A 713 10.32 -2.12 20.41
N THR A 714 10.81 -2.37 21.62
CA THR A 714 10.05 -2.36 22.86
C THR A 714 9.62 -0.97 23.33
N ASP A 715 10.37 0.08 22.99
CA ASP A 715 10.13 1.43 23.50
C ASP A 715 8.95 2.09 22.79
N ILE A 716 8.83 1.90 21.47
CA ILE A 716 7.66 2.35 20.70
C ILE A 716 6.39 1.63 21.19
N ARG A 717 6.48 0.33 21.50
CA ARG A 717 5.35 -0.43 22.06
C ARG A 717 4.91 0.08 23.43
N LYS A 718 5.86 0.37 24.32
CA LYS A 718 5.58 0.95 25.64
C LYS A 718 4.87 2.29 25.52
N LEU A 719 5.32 3.18 24.64
CA LEU A 719 4.71 4.51 24.44
C LEU A 719 3.24 4.47 24.02
N ILE A 720 2.87 3.46 23.24
CA ILE A 720 1.52 3.24 22.76
C ILE A 720 0.63 2.65 23.87
N GLN A 721 1.20 1.89 24.79
CA GLN A 721 0.46 1.20 25.86
C GLN A 721 0.35 2.01 27.16
N LEU A 722 0.84 3.25 27.16
CA LEU A 722 0.76 4.13 28.33
C LEU A 722 -0.69 4.38 28.73
N LYS A 723 -0.91 4.32 30.04
CA LYS A 723 -2.18 4.64 30.70
C LYS A 723 -2.01 5.88 31.57
N TRP A 724 -3.13 6.45 31.99
CA TRP A 724 -3.15 7.61 32.88
C TRP A 724 -2.35 7.37 34.19
N LYS A 725 -2.32 6.12 34.69
CA LYS A 725 -1.51 5.75 35.87
C LYS A 725 -0.01 5.89 35.64
N ASP A 726 0.46 5.63 34.42
CA ASP A 726 1.86 5.82 34.09
C ASP A 726 2.18 7.32 34.15
N ILE A 727 1.34 8.17 33.56
CA ILE A 727 1.48 9.64 33.60
C ILE A 727 1.47 10.16 35.04
N GLN A 728 0.56 9.64 35.87
CA GLN A 728 0.48 9.99 37.28
C GLN A 728 1.80 9.76 38.02
N SER A 729 2.49 8.65 37.72
CA SER A 729 3.75 8.30 38.38
C SER A 729 4.86 9.33 38.13
N TYR A 730 4.82 10.03 36.99
CA TYR A 730 5.78 11.06 36.59
C TYR A 730 5.45 12.46 37.13
N LEU A 731 4.27 12.68 37.70
CA LEU A 731 3.90 13.97 38.27
C LEU A 731 4.59 14.21 39.62
N SER A 732 5.01 15.45 39.86
CA SER A 732 5.38 15.93 41.19
C SER A 732 4.11 16.28 42.01
N PRO A 733 4.19 16.40 43.35
CA PRO A 733 3.03 16.76 44.18
C PRO A 733 2.37 18.10 43.81
N SER A 734 3.14 19.07 43.31
CA SER A 734 2.68 20.39 42.85
C SER A 734 2.45 20.45 41.33
N SER A 735 2.52 19.31 40.63
CA SER A 735 2.29 19.24 39.18
C SER A 735 0.87 18.74 38.88
N VAL A 736 0.26 19.32 37.84
CA VAL A 736 -1.06 18.94 37.34
C VAL A 736 -0.97 18.65 35.85
N ALA A 737 -1.48 17.50 35.42
CA ALA A 737 -1.63 17.20 34.00
C ALA A 737 -3.06 17.45 33.54
N ILE A 738 -3.25 18.16 32.42
CA ILE A 738 -4.56 18.47 31.84
C ILE A 738 -4.58 18.08 30.36
N GLU A 739 -5.38 17.08 30.01
CA GLU A 739 -5.55 16.62 28.64
C GLU A 739 -6.90 17.14 28.10
N PHE A 740 -6.87 18.13 27.20
CA PHE A 740 -8.10 18.62 26.55
C PHE A 740 -8.49 17.69 25.39
N VAL A 741 -9.77 17.35 25.27
CA VAL A 741 -10.29 16.47 24.21
C VAL A 741 -11.57 17.06 23.64
N ASN A 742 -11.68 17.09 22.30
CA ASN A 742 -12.88 17.52 21.60
C ASN A 742 -13.95 16.41 21.62
N VAL A 743 -15.19 16.78 21.87
CA VAL A 743 -16.37 15.90 21.85
C VAL A 743 -17.35 16.41 20.78
N PRO A 744 -17.46 15.73 19.62
CA PRO A 744 -18.32 16.19 18.52
C PRO A 744 -19.78 15.80 18.78
N ILE A 745 -20.52 16.67 19.46
CA ILE A 745 -21.95 16.45 19.82
C ILE A 745 -22.88 17.22 18.88
N GLU A 746 -22.57 18.49 18.60
CA GLU A 746 -23.40 19.39 17.79
C GLU A 746 -22.57 19.95 16.62
N LYS A 747 -23.21 20.16 15.45
CA LYS A 747 -22.51 20.71 14.27
C LYS A 747 -22.03 22.15 14.45
N ASP A 748 -22.72 22.94 15.27
CA ASP A 748 -22.51 24.39 15.38
C ASP A 748 -21.70 24.80 16.64
N ASN A 749 -21.37 23.85 17.51
CA ASN A 749 -20.63 24.08 18.77
C ASN A 749 -19.46 23.10 18.92
N HIS A 750 -18.27 23.62 19.25
CA HIS A 750 -17.12 22.81 19.63
C HIS A 750 -17.19 22.50 21.12
N ASN A 751 -17.48 21.26 21.49
CA ASN A 751 -17.55 20.84 22.90
C ASN A 751 -16.24 20.19 23.33
N TYR A 752 -15.81 20.46 24.56
CA TYR A 752 -14.55 19.99 25.10
C TYR A 752 -14.74 19.36 26.47
N ILE A 753 -13.87 18.39 26.75
CA ILE A 753 -13.59 17.92 28.10
C ILE A 753 -12.12 18.20 28.43
N ALA A 754 -11.85 18.61 29.66
CA ALA A 754 -10.54 18.70 30.26
C ALA A 754 -10.40 17.56 31.28
N LEU A 755 -9.48 16.64 31.00
CA LEU A 755 -9.18 15.50 31.87
C LEU A 755 -7.97 15.87 32.75
N ILE A 756 -8.22 16.02 34.04
CA ILE A 756 -7.29 16.60 35.02
C ILE A 756 -6.74 15.48 35.91
N LEU A 757 -5.42 15.47 36.12
CA LEU A 757 -4.74 14.45 36.90
C LEU A 757 -3.70 15.08 37.84
N LYS A 758 -3.74 14.67 39.12
CA LYS A 758 -2.72 14.96 40.13
C LYS A 758 -2.10 13.67 40.67
N LYS A 759 -0.88 13.79 41.21
CA LYS A 759 -0.13 12.65 41.77
C LYS A 759 -0.89 11.91 42.89
N ALA A 760 -1.57 12.66 43.76
CA ALA A 760 -2.21 12.13 44.96
C ALA A 760 -3.66 11.64 44.75
N TRP A 761 -4.19 11.67 43.53
CA TRP A 761 -5.58 11.30 43.26
C TRP A 761 -5.72 9.82 42.90
N ASP A 762 -6.80 9.17 43.30
CA ASP A 762 -7.06 7.77 42.91
C ASP A 762 -7.58 7.63 41.48
N SER A 763 -8.07 8.73 40.88
CA SER A 763 -8.61 8.77 39.53
C SER A 763 -8.53 10.19 38.94
N PRO A 764 -8.40 10.35 37.60
CA PRO A 764 -8.54 11.67 36.97
C PRO A 764 -9.93 12.27 37.18
N LYS A 765 -10.03 13.60 37.08
CA LYS A 765 -11.29 14.37 37.16
C LYS A 765 -11.59 15.03 35.82
N ILE A 766 -12.85 15.41 35.62
CA ILE A 766 -13.32 15.97 34.35
C ILE A 766 -13.99 17.32 34.53
N VAL A 767 -13.74 18.22 33.58
CA VAL A 767 -14.44 19.49 33.42
C VAL A 767 -14.88 19.59 31.96
N SER A 768 -16.08 20.09 31.68
CA SER A 768 -16.59 20.25 30.32
C SER A 768 -16.94 21.69 30.00
N PHE A 769 -16.71 22.14 28.77
CA PHE A 769 -17.08 23.47 28.29
C PHE A 769 -17.33 23.46 26.77
N SER A 770 -17.92 24.53 26.24
CA SER A 770 -18.26 24.63 24.81
C SER A 770 -17.86 25.99 24.25
N LEU A 771 -17.46 26.01 22.96
CA LEU A 771 -17.12 27.21 22.20
C LEU A 771 -17.99 27.28 20.94
N SER A 772 -18.66 28.41 20.68
CA SER A 772 -19.54 28.55 19.51
C SER A 772 -18.75 28.84 18.23
N THR A 773 -19.21 28.30 17.09
CA THR A 773 -18.57 28.48 15.77
C THR A 773 -18.64 29.93 15.27
N ASN A 774 -19.70 30.67 15.58
CA ASN A 774 -19.84 32.09 15.26
C ASN A 774 -18.81 32.99 15.97
N ASP A 775 -18.25 32.51 17.08
CA ASP A 775 -17.26 33.24 17.85
C ASP A 775 -15.81 32.94 17.42
N SER A 776 -15.57 31.83 16.70
CA SER A 776 -14.23 31.35 16.30
C SER A 776 -13.42 32.32 15.41
N THR A 777 -14.10 33.26 14.74
CA THR A 777 -13.49 34.32 13.91
C THR A 777 -13.56 35.71 14.55
N LYS A 778 -14.15 35.81 15.75
CA LYS A 778 -14.45 37.08 16.44
C LYS A 778 -13.94 37.17 17.88
N PHE A 779 -13.37 36.11 18.46
CA PHE A 779 -12.78 36.21 19.79
C PHE A 779 -11.59 37.15 19.77
N ASP A 780 -11.70 38.25 20.52
CA ASP A 780 -10.52 38.94 21.01
C ASP A 780 -9.79 37.98 21.96
N TRP A 781 -8.62 37.51 21.54
CA TRP A 781 -7.79 36.58 22.31
C TRP A 781 -7.33 37.18 23.66
N HIS A 782 -7.47 38.50 23.83
CA HIS A 782 -7.22 39.25 25.06
C HIS A 782 -8.51 39.44 25.90
N SER A 783 -9.61 38.79 25.54
CA SER A 783 -10.83 38.86 26.32
C SER A 783 -10.77 37.96 27.55
N HIS A 784 -11.14 38.52 28.71
CA HIS A 784 -11.36 37.76 29.94
C HIS A 784 -12.52 36.75 29.82
N GLN A 785 -13.31 36.83 28.75
CA GLN A 785 -14.39 35.90 28.43
C GLN A 785 -13.87 34.48 28.17
N LEU A 786 -12.78 34.32 27.42
CA LEU A 786 -12.19 33.01 27.14
C LEU A 786 -11.69 32.33 28.42
N TYR A 787 -11.10 33.09 29.34
CA TYR A 787 -10.72 32.58 30.66
C TYR A 787 -11.92 32.04 31.45
N ASN A 788 -13.04 32.78 31.46
CA ASN A 788 -14.25 32.35 32.17
C ASN A 788 -14.87 31.07 31.60
N ILE A 789 -14.74 30.83 30.30
CA ILE A 789 -15.28 29.64 29.63
C ILE A 789 -14.33 28.45 29.79
N ILE A 790 -13.05 28.64 29.48
CA ILE A 790 -12.08 27.54 29.35
C ILE A 790 -11.47 27.17 30.69
N TRP A 791 -11.06 28.17 31.49
CA TRP A 791 -10.15 27.93 32.61
C TRP A 791 -10.79 28.05 34.00
N LYS A 792 -11.66 29.03 34.21
CA LYS A 792 -12.34 29.23 35.50
C LYS A 792 -13.00 27.96 36.06
N PRO A 793 -13.64 27.07 35.26
CA PRO A 793 -14.19 25.82 35.78
C PRO A 793 -13.13 24.80 36.26
N ILE A 794 -11.89 24.94 35.82
CA ILE A 794 -10.75 24.07 36.16
C ILE A 794 -10.09 24.53 37.47
N GLU A 795 -10.13 25.84 37.79
CA GLU A 795 -9.41 26.43 38.93
C GLU A 795 -9.70 25.80 40.28
N GLN A 796 -10.90 25.27 40.48
CA GLN A 796 -11.27 24.54 41.71
C GLN A 796 -10.33 23.36 42.02
N TYR A 797 -9.61 22.86 41.01
CA TYR A 797 -8.66 21.76 41.13
C TYR A 797 -7.21 22.23 41.24
N LEU A 798 -6.93 23.53 41.13
CA LEU A 798 -5.59 24.08 41.03
C LEU A 798 -5.23 24.89 42.28
N SER A 799 -3.93 25.09 42.50
CA SER A 799 -3.40 25.97 43.54
C SER A 799 -2.43 26.97 42.92
N ILE A 800 -2.36 28.18 43.48
CA ILE A 800 -1.44 29.22 43.02
C ILE A 800 -0.01 28.67 43.08
N GLY A 801 0.76 28.82 42.00
CA GLY A 801 2.10 28.27 41.87
C GLY A 801 2.17 26.79 41.44
N ASP A 802 1.03 26.13 41.19
CA ASP A 802 1.04 24.78 40.59
C ASP A 802 1.76 24.80 39.22
N THR A 803 2.48 23.72 38.94
CA THR A 803 3.07 23.47 37.61
C THR A 803 2.05 22.73 36.73
N ILE A 804 1.54 23.40 35.70
CA ILE A 804 0.46 22.90 34.87
C ILE A 804 1.02 22.39 33.55
N HIS A 805 0.95 21.09 33.33
CA HIS A 805 1.26 20.45 32.06
C HIS A 805 -0.02 20.20 31.29
N PHE A 806 -0.28 20.93 30.20
CA PHE A 806 -1.53 20.80 29.46
C PHE A 806 -1.33 20.59 27.97
N SER A 807 -2.28 19.92 27.33
CA SER A 807 -2.28 19.68 25.88
C SER A 807 -3.60 20.11 25.27
N ALA A 808 -3.54 21.10 24.39
CA ALA A 808 -4.69 21.60 23.63
C ALA A 808 -5.23 20.55 22.63
N SER A 809 -6.47 20.73 22.17
CA SER A 809 -7.11 19.91 21.11
C SER A 809 -7.92 20.82 20.19
N ASP A 810 -7.99 20.48 18.90
CA ASP A 810 -8.74 21.24 17.90
C ASP A 810 -8.45 22.76 17.98
N ILE A 811 -9.45 23.63 17.92
CA ILE A 811 -9.29 25.10 17.89
C ILE A 811 -8.47 25.65 19.07
N LEU A 812 -8.40 24.93 20.20
CA LEU A 812 -7.59 25.33 21.36
C LEU A 812 -6.10 25.42 21.03
N HIS A 813 -5.63 24.76 19.96
CA HIS A 813 -4.27 24.94 19.47
C HIS A 813 -3.97 26.37 19.01
N LYS A 814 -4.98 27.14 18.60
CA LYS A 814 -4.86 28.54 18.18
C LYS A 814 -4.99 29.54 19.33
N ILE A 815 -5.39 29.09 20.52
CA ILE A 815 -5.60 29.96 21.69
C ILE A 815 -4.34 29.94 22.55
N PRO A 816 -3.70 31.08 22.86
CA PRO A 816 -2.60 31.15 23.81
C PRO A 816 -3.13 31.06 25.26
N ILE A 817 -3.55 29.87 25.69
CA ILE A 817 -4.14 29.62 27.03
C ILE A 817 -3.25 30.15 28.16
N GLU A 818 -1.95 29.98 28.03
CA GLU A 818 -0.90 30.49 28.93
C GLU A 818 -0.92 32.02 29.11
N SER A 819 -1.48 32.77 28.16
CA SER A 819 -1.53 34.24 28.16
C SER A 819 -2.95 34.78 28.35
N LEU A 820 -3.92 33.94 28.70
CA LEU A 820 -5.29 34.41 28.95
C LEU A 820 -5.32 35.38 30.14
N PRO A 821 -6.04 36.50 30.05
CA PRO A 821 -6.13 37.47 31.14
C PRO A 821 -7.06 36.97 32.25
N VAL A 822 -6.56 37.00 33.48
CA VAL A 822 -7.25 36.52 34.68
C VAL A 822 -7.95 37.65 35.44
N GLY A 823 -7.70 38.90 35.02
CA GLY A 823 -8.16 40.12 35.70
C GLY A 823 -7.03 40.87 36.40
N ASN A 824 -7.25 42.14 36.75
CA ASN A 824 -6.28 43.01 37.45
C ASN A 824 -4.91 43.15 36.73
N GLY A 825 -4.90 43.09 35.40
CA GLY A 825 -3.68 43.18 34.59
C GLY A 825 -2.74 41.97 34.70
N LYS A 826 -3.20 40.84 35.27
CA LYS A 826 -2.45 39.59 35.32
C LYS A 826 -2.92 38.60 34.24
N ILE A 827 -2.02 37.72 33.84
CA ILE A 827 -2.32 36.60 32.95
C ILE A 827 -2.14 35.25 33.64
N MET A 828 -2.60 34.18 32.99
CA MET A 828 -2.53 32.80 33.49
C MET A 828 -1.12 32.40 33.96
N SER A 829 -0.09 32.77 33.21
CA SER A 829 1.30 32.47 33.55
C SER A 829 1.87 33.33 34.71
N ASP A 830 1.17 34.36 35.19
CA ASP A 830 1.51 35.05 36.46
C ASP A 830 1.08 34.24 37.68
N ILE A 831 0.13 33.31 37.51
CA ILE A 831 -0.49 32.55 38.60
C ILE A 831 0.07 31.12 38.67
N TYR A 832 0.35 30.51 37.51
CA TYR A 832 0.76 29.11 37.38
C TYR A 832 2.01 28.96 36.50
N HIS A 833 2.79 27.90 36.70
CA HIS A 833 3.89 27.55 35.80
C HIS A 833 3.36 26.70 34.64
N MET A 834 3.10 27.33 33.48
CA MET A 834 2.32 26.77 32.37
C MET A 834 3.19 26.08 31.30
N HIS A 835 3.11 24.75 31.20
CA HIS A 835 3.81 23.97 30.17
C HIS A 835 2.84 23.37 29.15
N ARG A 836 2.84 23.93 27.93
CA ARG A 836 2.09 23.37 26.80
C ARG A 836 2.81 22.16 26.19
N LEU A 837 2.13 21.02 26.15
CA LEU A 837 2.59 19.75 25.57
C LEU A 837 1.77 19.41 24.32
N SER A 838 2.26 18.48 23.47
CA SER A 838 1.43 17.87 22.42
C SER A 838 0.44 16.85 22.98
N SER A 839 0.85 16.15 24.03
CA SER A 839 0.01 15.29 24.87
C SER A 839 0.69 15.18 26.23
N THR A 840 -0.09 14.95 27.28
CA THR A 840 0.42 14.64 28.62
C THR A 840 1.32 13.40 28.63
N ARG A 841 1.25 12.55 27.60
CA ARG A 841 2.22 11.46 27.33
C ARG A 841 3.68 11.91 27.35
N GLU A 842 3.98 13.15 26.96
CA GLU A 842 5.35 13.65 26.95
C GLU A 842 6.03 13.61 28.33
N LEU A 843 5.26 13.58 29.43
CA LEU A 843 5.80 13.43 30.78
C LEU A 843 6.49 12.08 31.02
N ALA A 844 6.07 11.03 30.28
CA ALA A 844 6.72 9.72 30.33
C ALA A 844 7.90 9.60 29.36
N LEU A 845 8.08 10.56 28.44
CA LEU A 845 9.16 10.60 27.47
C LEU A 845 10.37 11.33 28.07
N LYS A 846 11.32 10.58 28.64
CA LYS A 846 12.60 11.15 29.09
C LYS A 846 13.37 11.68 27.87
N LYS A 847 13.63 12.98 27.82
CA LYS A 847 14.53 13.62 26.84
C LYS A 847 15.80 14.04 27.57
N ASP A 848 16.95 13.70 26.99
CA ASP A 848 18.22 14.15 27.55
C ASP A 848 18.40 15.64 27.32
N PRO A 849 18.83 16.41 28.35
CA PRO A 849 19.07 17.84 28.19
C PRO A 849 20.25 18.06 27.25
N ILE A 850 20.01 18.79 26.16
CA ILE A 850 21.03 19.16 25.20
C ILE A 850 21.78 20.39 25.71
N LYS A 851 23.11 20.31 25.81
CA LYS A 851 23.95 21.48 26.12
C LYS A 851 24.14 22.33 24.87
N TYR A 852 23.95 23.64 24.99
CA TYR A 852 24.18 24.57 23.88
C TYR A 852 25.68 24.73 23.60
N LYS A 853 26.11 24.35 22.40
CA LYS A 853 27.47 24.51 21.90
C LYS A 853 27.51 25.34 20.62
N LYS A 854 26.53 25.13 19.74
CA LYS A 854 26.49 25.76 18.41
C LYS A 854 25.10 26.29 18.07
N ALA A 855 25.05 27.45 17.42
CA ALA A 855 23.83 28.10 16.97
C ALA A 855 23.90 28.50 15.49
N ALA A 856 22.76 28.41 14.79
CA ALA A 856 22.57 28.94 13.45
C ALA A 856 21.54 30.08 13.50
N LEU A 857 21.92 31.26 12.99
CA LEU A 857 21.10 32.47 13.07
C LEU A 857 20.85 33.03 11.66
N TYR A 858 19.60 33.16 11.27
CA TYR A 858 19.18 33.69 9.96
C TYR A 858 18.48 35.02 10.14
N GLY A 859 18.94 36.05 9.44
CA GLY A 859 18.35 37.39 9.51
C GLY A 859 18.98 38.35 8.49
N GLY A 860 18.25 39.39 8.10
CA GLY A 860 18.69 40.32 7.06
C GLY A 860 18.83 39.66 5.68
N LEU A 861 17.89 38.77 5.34
CA LEU A 861 17.90 37.98 4.11
C LEU A 861 17.66 38.84 2.87
N ASN A 862 18.21 38.43 1.72
CA ASN A 862 17.97 39.10 0.43
C ASN A 862 17.00 38.26 -0.40
N TYR A 863 15.72 38.63 -0.39
CA TYR A 863 14.70 37.88 -1.13
C TYR A 863 14.80 38.06 -2.66
N ASP A 864 15.50 39.08 -3.17
CA ASP A 864 15.67 39.37 -4.60
C ASP A 864 17.09 39.09 -5.10
N MET A 865 17.51 37.82 -5.06
CA MET A 865 18.79 37.41 -5.60
C MET A 865 18.79 37.38 -7.14
N THR A 866 19.92 37.71 -7.74
CA THR A 866 20.14 37.52 -9.19
C THR A 866 20.49 36.06 -9.49
N ASP A 867 20.38 35.63 -10.76
CA ASP A 867 20.76 34.26 -11.17
C ASP A 867 22.23 33.95 -10.84
N SER A 868 23.11 34.95 -11.00
CA SER A 868 24.51 34.84 -10.63
C SER A 868 24.67 34.63 -9.13
N ASP A 869 23.95 35.40 -8.31
CA ASP A 869 23.98 35.26 -6.85
C ASP A 869 23.50 33.88 -6.40
N MET A 870 22.38 33.38 -6.96
CA MET A 870 21.83 32.08 -6.57
C MET A 870 22.77 30.93 -6.98
N LYS A 871 23.33 30.95 -8.20
CA LYS A 871 24.33 29.95 -8.63
C LYS A 871 25.59 29.98 -7.77
N ASN A 872 26.11 31.19 -7.50
CA ASN A 872 27.32 31.35 -6.68
C ASN A 872 27.13 30.80 -5.27
N GLU A 873 25.98 31.06 -4.65
CA GLU A 873 25.72 30.53 -3.31
C GLU A 873 25.45 29.03 -3.31
N SER A 874 24.67 28.51 -4.28
CA SER A 874 24.36 27.08 -4.39
C SER A 874 25.62 26.23 -4.61
N SER A 875 26.58 26.73 -5.40
CA SER A 875 27.85 26.05 -5.67
C SER A 875 28.68 25.72 -4.41
N LYS A 876 28.47 26.44 -3.29
CA LYS A 876 29.16 26.17 -2.02
C LYS A 876 28.72 24.85 -1.37
N TYR A 877 27.56 24.34 -1.77
CA TYR A 877 26.92 23.17 -1.19
C TYR A 877 26.94 21.95 -2.14
N GLN A 878 27.28 22.16 -3.42
CA GLN A 878 27.49 21.09 -4.41
C GLN A 878 28.90 20.50 -4.25
N LYS A 879 29.04 19.29 -3.66
CA LYS A 879 30.33 18.55 -3.58
C LYS A 879 30.31 17.29 -4.43
N GLU A 880 31.42 16.99 -5.10
CA GLU A 880 31.61 15.91 -6.10
C GLU A 880 31.31 14.48 -5.59
N ASP A 881 31.42 14.20 -4.29
CA ASP A 881 31.21 12.86 -3.70
C ASP A 881 29.92 12.73 -2.85
N ASN A 882 29.10 13.78 -2.77
CA ASN A 882 27.95 13.84 -1.84
C ASN A 882 26.69 14.38 -2.53
N THR A 883 26.33 13.76 -3.65
CA THR A 883 25.19 14.13 -4.52
C THR A 883 23.81 14.05 -3.86
N ASP A 884 23.69 13.54 -2.64
CA ASP A 884 22.43 12.96 -2.16
C ASP A 884 21.66 13.77 -1.11
N ILE A 885 22.19 14.90 -0.59
CA ILE A 885 21.52 15.69 0.46
C ILE A 885 20.93 17.02 -0.05
N LEU A 886 21.42 17.57 -1.17
CA LEU A 886 21.15 18.95 -1.60
C LEU A 886 20.67 19.07 -3.05
N SER A 887 20.09 18.00 -3.63
CA SER A 887 19.48 18.10 -4.95
C SER A 887 18.29 19.05 -4.90
N ALA A 888 18.37 20.17 -5.62
CA ALA A 888 17.35 21.23 -5.59
C ALA A 888 15.92 20.69 -5.83
N SER A 889 15.04 20.89 -4.83
CA SER A 889 13.63 20.53 -4.90
C SER A 889 12.84 21.71 -5.46
N ARG A 890 12.48 21.63 -6.74
CA ARG A 890 11.80 22.73 -7.44
C ARG A 890 10.30 22.68 -7.17
N GLY A 891 9.74 23.68 -6.49
CA GLY A 891 8.33 24.01 -6.71
C GLY A 891 8.15 24.52 -8.14
N LEU A 892 7.28 23.90 -8.95
CA LEU A 892 6.85 24.44 -10.27
C LEU A 892 6.37 25.90 -10.15
N LEU A 893 6.62 26.82 -11.10
CA LEU A 893 6.24 26.85 -12.53
C LEU A 893 7.18 27.75 -13.38
N GLU A 894 7.39 27.39 -14.64
CA GLU A 894 7.60 28.36 -15.74
C GLU A 894 6.24 28.98 -16.11
N ASP A 895 6.17 30.30 -16.13
CA ASP A 895 5.06 31.17 -16.54
C ASP A 895 3.74 31.08 -15.73
N SER A 896 3.63 31.97 -14.73
CA SER A 896 2.33 32.43 -14.18
C SER A 896 2.44 33.85 -13.62
N ILE A 897 1.66 34.78 -14.17
CA ILE A 897 1.76 36.23 -13.93
C ILE A 897 0.94 36.70 -12.70
N ARG A 898 1.64 37.42 -11.80
CA ARG A 898 1.24 38.49 -10.83
C ARG A 898 0.68 38.15 -9.42
N GLY A 899 1.51 38.46 -8.41
CA GLY A 899 1.18 38.67 -6.98
C GLY A 899 2.29 39.47 -6.23
N HIS A 900 2.00 40.00 -5.04
CA HIS A 900 2.86 40.94 -4.27
C HIS A 900 4.21 40.32 -3.84
N LYS A 901 5.26 41.16 -3.81
CA LYS A 901 6.65 40.83 -3.48
C LYS A 901 6.90 40.82 -1.96
N TRP A 902 7.68 39.87 -1.46
CA TRP A 902 8.17 39.88 -0.07
C TRP A 902 9.21 40.99 0.14
N ILE A 903 8.98 41.83 1.13
CA ILE A 903 9.84 42.98 1.46
C ILE A 903 10.89 42.54 2.48
N GLN A 904 12.09 43.09 2.36
CA GLN A 904 13.17 42.84 3.30
C GLN A 904 12.83 43.38 4.70
N LEU A 905 13.06 42.55 5.73
CA LEU A 905 12.79 42.89 7.13
C LEU A 905 14.01 43.59 7.73
N GLY A 906 13.99 44.92 7.80
CA GLY A 906 15.17 45.74 8.10
C GLY A 906 15.81 45.52 9.48
N ASN A 907 15.03 45.09 10.48
CA ASN A 907 15.51 44.89 11.85
C ASN A 907 16.07 43.48 12.11
N THR A 908 15.70 42.49 11.31
CA THR A 908 16.12 41.08 11.50
C THR A 908 17.64 40.88 11.43
N ARG A 909 18.35 41.73 10.69
CA ARG A 909 19.82 41.73 10.67
C ARG A 909 20.41 42.11 12.03
N LYS A 910 19.87 43.16 12.65
CA LYS A 910 20.32 43.66 13.96
C LYS A 910 19.98 42.66 15.06
N GLU A 911 18.82 42.01 14.95
CA GLU A 911 18.38 40.93 15.83
C GLU A 911 19.42 39.80 15.90
N VAL A 912 19.77 39.21 14.75
CA VAL A 912 20.73 38.09 14.74
C VAL A 912 22.16 38.50 15.08
N GLU A 913 22.58 39.71 14.73
CA GLU A 913 23.88 40.26 15.11
C GLU A 913 23.99 40.42 16.63
N TYR A 914 22.94 40.92 17.29
CA TYR A 914 22.91 41.05 18.75
C TYR A 914 22.84 39.69 19.46
N ILE A 915 21.99 38.77 18.97
CA ILE A 915 21.88 37.41 19.54
C ILE A 915 23.22 36.68 19.45
N LYS A 916 23.95 36.83 18.34
CA LYS A 916 25.30 36.27 18.19
C LYS A 916 26.23 36.74 19.30
N GLU A 917 26.28 38.05 19.55
CA GLU A 917 27.15 38.60 20.60
C GLU A 917 26.83 38.01 21.98
N LEU A 918 25.55 37.82 22.30
CA LEU A 918 25.13 37.19 23.55
C LEU A 918 25.55 35.72 23.65
N LEU A 919 25.37 34.96 22.58
CA LEU A 919 25.73 33.54 22.51
C LEU A 919 27.24 33.35 22.63
N GLU A 920 28.04 34.14 21.91
CA GLU A 920 29.51 34.05 21.94
C GLU A 920 30.07 34.43 23.32
N LYS A 921 29.49 35.44 23.99
CA LYS A 921 29.81 35.77 25.40
C LYS A 921 29.56 34.60 26.36
N SER A 922 28.64 33.71 26.01
CA SER A 922 28.30 32.51 26.78
C SER A 922 29.01 31.25 26.28
N HIS A 923 30.07 31.40 25.47
CA HIS A 923 30.86 30.31 24.88
C HIS A 923 30.07 29.39 23.93
N ILE A 924 29.02 29.90 23.29
CA ILE A 924 28.25 29.19 22.26
C ILE A 924 28.68 29.75 20.90
N THR A 925 29.17 28.89 20.01
CA THR A 925 29.59 29.31 18.66
C THR A 925 28.35 29.62 17.80
N ALA A 926 28.26 30.83 17.25
CA ALA A 926 27.09 31.26 16.49
C ALA A 926 27.45 31.61 15.03
N ASN A 927 26.86 30.88 14.09
CA ASN A 927 26.98 31.12 12.66
C ASN A 927 25.81 31.99 12.19
N ILE A 928 26.12 33.16 11.59
CA ILE A 928 25.11 34.04 10.98
C ILE A 928 25.02 33.76 9.48
N PHE A 929 23.80 33.55 9.00
CA PHE A 929 23.42 33.47 7.60
C PHE A 929 22.59 34.72 7.25
N LYS A 930 23.17 35.61 6.43
CA LYS A 930 22.57 36.91 6.09
C LYS A 930 22.80 37.30 4.63
N GLY A 931 21.99 38.22 4.11
CA GLY A 931 21.99 38.54 2.68
C GLY A 931 21.83 37.27 1.85
N ASN A 932 22.63 37.11 0.80
CA ASN A 932 22.54 35.97 -0.12
C ASN A 932 22.86 34.60 0.54
N SER A 933 23.66 34.60 1.61
CA SER A 933 24.10 33.35 2.29
C SER A 933 23.02 32.64 3.11
N GLY A 934 21.92 33.33 3.45
CA GLY A 934 20.77 32.75 4.15
C GLY A 934 19.72 32.21 3.19
N ASN A 935 20.15 31.39 2.25
CA ASN A 935 19.30 30.68 1.30
C ASN A 935 18.88 29.30 1.83
N GLU A 936 18.07 28.62 1.04
CA GLU A 936 17.50 27.33 1.39
C GLU A 936 18.53 26.19 1.51
N GLU A 937 19.53 26.16 0.62
CA GLU A 937 20.62 25.17 0.68
C GLU A 937 21.38 25.27 1.99
N SER A 938 21.67 26.49 2.45
CA SER A 938 22.34 26.73 3.73
C SER A 938 21.56 26.16 4.91
N PHE A 939 20.22 26.21 4.85
CA PHE A 939 19.36 25.67 5.90
C PHE A 939 19.28 24.14 5.83
N LYS A 940 19.08 23.58 4.64
CA LYS A 940 19.07 22.13 4.41
C LYS A 940 20.42 21.49 4.83
N ALA A 941 21.52 22.22 4.68
CA ALA A 941 22.86 21.80 5.13
C ALA A 941 23.02 21.70 6.66
N LEU A 942 22.09 22.23 7.46
CA LEU A 942 22.06 22.02 8.92
C LEU A 942 21.64 20.59 9.30
N SER A 943 20.98 19.87 8.39
CA SER A 943 20.49 18.51 8.61
C SER A 943 21.64 17.56 8.98
N GLY A 944 21.50 16.85 10.10
CA GLY A 944 22.51 15.93 10.64
C GLY A 944 23.72 16.60 11.29
N GLN A 945 23.74 17.94 11.39
CA GLN A 945 24.80 18.69 12.07
C GLN A 945 24.43 18.98 13.54
N GLU A 946 25.44 19.16 14.40
CA GLU A 946 25.23 19.52 15.81
C GLU A 946 24.94 21.03 15.99
N TYR A 947 23.82 21.53 15.47
CA TYR A 947 23.30 22.86 15.83
C TYR A 947 22.24 22.71 16.93
N ASN A 948 22.50 23.27 18.11
CA ASN A 948 21.62 23.14 19.27
C ASN A 948 20.55 24.23 19.33
N ILE A 949 20.85 25.40 18.76
CA ILE A 949 19.95 26.53 18.65
C ILE A 949 19.83 26.91 17.17
N ILE A 950 18.61 27.06 16.67
CA ILE A 950 18.36 27.60 15.34
C ILE A 950 17.38 28.77 15.49
N HIS A 951 17.78 29.95 15.03
CA HIS A 951 16.96 31.14 15.08
C HIS A 951 16.72 31.66 13.66
N LEU A 952 15.45 31.81 13.29
CA LEU A 952 14.99 32.18 11.95
C LEU A 952 14.19 33.48 12.03
N ALA A 953 14.82 34.59 11.67
CA ALA A 953 14.21 35.91 11.58
C ALA A 953 13.90 36.24 10.10
N THR A 954 12.71 35.84 9.66
CA THR A 954 12.31 35.91 8.23
C THR A 954 10.78 35.92 8.05
N HIS A 955 10.27 35.83 6.82
CA HIS A 955 8.83 35.70 6.57
C HIS A 955 8.38 34.24 6.69
N GLY A 956 7.31 34.00 7.45
CA GLY A 956 6.56 32.75 7.43
C GLY A 956 5.25 32.92 6.69
N PHE A 957 4.73 31.83 6.12
CA PHE A 957 3.40 31.84 5.50
C PHE A 957 2.63 30.58 5.83
N PHE A 958 1.30 30.73 5.87
CA PHE A 958 0.33 29.66 5.79
C PHE A 958 -0.89 30.17 5.04
N TYR A 959 -1.41 29.39 4.09
CA TYR A 959 -2.67 29.69 3.43
C TYR A 959 -3.73 28.66 3.83
N PRO A 960 -5.01 29.01 3.98
CA PRO A 960 -6.12 28.04 4.02
C PRO A 960 -6.41 27.45 2.64
N ASN A 961 -6.99 26.24 2.56
CA ASN A 961 -7.14 25.50 1.30
C ASN A 961 -7.86 26.31 0.21
N GLU A 962 -9.00 26.91 0.55
CA GLU A 962 -9.80 27.74 -0.36
C GLU A 962 -9.09 29.01 -0.85
N VAL A 963 -8.13 29.52 -0.07
CA VAL A 963 -7.30 30.67 -0.45
C VAL A 963 -6.14 30.20 -1.33
N ALA A 964 -5.51 29.07 -0.98
CA ALA A 964 -4.41 28.51 -1.75
C ALA A 964 -4.84 28.07 -3.15
N LYS A 965 -6.04 27.49 -3.32
CA LYS A 965 -6.61 27.16 -4.65
C LYS A 965 -6.73 28.36 -5.59
N LYS A 966 -6.88 29.57 -5.02
CA LYS A 966 -6.99 30.83 -5.77
C LYS A 966 -5.62 31.44 -6.10
N LYS A 967 -4.53 30.93 -5.53
CA LYS A 967 -3.16 31.43 -5.71
C LYS A 967 -2.41 30.57 -6.73
N ASP A 968 -1.89 31.19 -7.79
CA ASP A 968 -1.26 30.48 -8.90
C ASP A 968 -0.05 29.63 -8.49
N TYR A 969 0.76 30.09 -7.52
CA TYR A 969 1.89 29.32 -6.96
C TYR A 969 1.48 27.92 -6.47
N PHE A 970 0.29 27.79 -5.86
CA PHE A 970 -0.18 26.50 -5.37
C PHE A 970 -1.01 25.72 -6.38
N LYS A 971 -1.48 26.33 -7.48
CA LYS A 971 -2.36 25.66 -8.45
C LYS A 971 -1.77 24.38 -9.05
N PRO A 972 -0.50 24.29 -9.47
CA PRO A 972 0.07 23.05 -9.99
C PRO A 972 0.01 21.91 -8.99
N ILE A 973 0.36 22.18 -7.74
CA ILE A 973 0.37 21.20 -6.66
C ILE A 973 -1.07 20.83 -6.26
N LEU A 974 -1.98 21.80 -6.26
CA LEU A 974 -3.38 21.64 -5.85
C LEU A 974 -4.31 21.12 -6.96
N MET A 975 -3.90 21.19 -8.24
CA MET A 975 -4.68 20.76 -9.42
C MET A 975 -4.07 19.54 -10.12
N GLN A 976 -2.95 19.00 -9.65
CA GLN A 976 -2.44 17.70 -10.10
C GLN A 976 -3.30 16.59 -9.50
N ASP A 977 -4.26 16.11 -10.29
CA ASP A 977 -5.14 14.96 -10.00
C ASP A 977 -4.37 13.66 -9.67
N GLU A 978 -3.05 13.59 -9.94
CA GLU A 978 -2.21 12.40 -9.72
C GLU A 978 -1.47 12.36 -8.36
N LEU A 979 -1.49 13.42 -7.55
CA LEU A 979 -0.59 13.52 -6.39
C LEU A 979 -1.01 12.74 -5.14
N ASN A 980 -2.28 12.33 -4.99
CA ASN A 980 -2.69 11.38 -3.95
C ASN A 980 -2.22 11.81 -2.52
N ILE A 981 -2.40 13.09 -2.18
CA ILE A 981 -1.99 13.70 -0.90
C ILE A 981 -3.24 13.97 -0.06
N SER A 982 -3.27 13.50 1.19
CA SER A 982 -4.35 13.81 2.14
C SER A 982 -4.52 15.33 2.28
N PRO A 983 -5.74 15.86 2.47
CA PRO A 983 -5.95 17.29 2.73
C PRO A 983 -5.04 17.84 3.85
N THR A 984 -4.79 17.04 4.89
CA THR A 984 -3.92 17.41 6.01
C THR A 984 -2.43 17.47 5.62
N ASP A 985 -1.95 16.54 4.79
CA ASP A 985 -0.59 16.57 4.24
C ASP A 985 -0.43 17.72 3.22
N MET A 986 -1.51 18.10 2.50
CA MET A 986 -1.54 19.29 1.65
C MET A 986 -1.33 20.59 2.45
N SER A 987 -1.63 20.61 3.75
CA SER A 987 -1.31 21.75 4.61
C SER A 987 0.20 22.00 4.75
N LEU A 988 1.03 20.95 4.70
CA LEU A 988 2.49 21.07 4.76
C LEU A 988 3.08 21.72 3.50
N TRP A 989 2.40 21.57 2.36
CA TRP A 989 2.75 22.24 1.11
C TRP A 989 2.34 23.71 1.08
N ARG A 990 1.36 24.08 1.91
CA ARG A 990 0.73 25.40 1.94
C ARG A 990 1.24 26.26 3.11
N SER A 991 2.33 25.83 3.74
CA SER A 991 3.05 26.53 4.80
C SER A 991 4.56 26.42 4.62
N GLY A 992 5.29 27.44 5.05
CA GLY A 992 6.75 27.46 4.91
C GLY A 992 7.38 28.78 5.39
N LEU A 993 8.67 28.91 5.08
CA LEU A 993 9.49 30.10 5.31
C LEU A 993 10.03 30.60 3.96
N VAL A 994 10.16 31.92 3.82
CA VAL A 994 10.77 32.55 2.64
C VAL A 994 12.23 32.81 2.97
N LEU A 995 13.17 32.28 2.20
CA LEU A 995 14.61 32.50 2.38
C LEU A 995 15.17 33.35 1.24
N SER A 996 16.48 33.65 1.27
CA SER A 996 17.10 34.48 0.23
C SER A 996 16.89 33.89 -1.15
N GLY A 997 16.50 34.73 -2.12
CA GLY A 997 16.09 34.32 -3.48
C GLY A 997 14.59 34.01 -3.66
N GLY A 998 13.82 33.85 -2.58
CA GLY A 998 12.43 33.37 -2.64
C GLY A 998 11.45 34.23 -3.46
N ASN A 999 11.71 35.52 -3.69
CA ASN A 999 10.79 36.36 -4.49
C ASN A 999 10.70 35.90 -5.93
N ARG A 1000 11.74 35.26 -6.46
CA ARG A 1000 11.80 34.82 -7.85
C ARG A 1000 10.79 33.68 -8.08
N ALA A 1001 10.85 32.66 -7.22
CA ALA A 1001 9.88 31.58 -7.19
C ALA A 1001 8.46 32.08 -6.92
N TRP A 1002 8.31 33.03 -5.98
CA TRP A 1002 7.01 33.60 -5.61
C TRP A 1002 6.33 34.41 -6.73
N LYS A 1003 7.13 35.01 -7.63
CA LYS A 1003 6.64 35.76 -8.80
C LYS A 1003 6.43 34.88 -10.04
N GLY A 1004 6.88 33.63 -10.01
CA GLY A 1004 6.90 32.74 -11.17
C GLY A 1004 8.02 33.05 -12.17
N ASP A 1005 9.08 33.72 -11.72
CA ASP A 1005 10.28 33.96 -12.53
C ASP A 1005 11.13 32.66 -12.62
N SER A 1006 11.90 32.50 -13.71
CA SER A 1006 12.75 31.31 -13.88
C SER A 1006 13.85 31.20 -12.82
N ILE A 1007 14.04 29.99 -12.28
CA ILE A 1007 15.10 29.65 -11.32
C ILE A 1007 16.24 28.93 -12.06
N PRO A 1008 17.52 29.27 -11.80
CA PRO A 1008 18.66 28.56 -12.37
C PRO A 1008 18.62 27.04 -12.17
N GLU A 1009 19.20 26.29 -13.11
CA GLU A 1009 19.30 24.82 -12.95
C GLU A 1009 20.13 24.42 -11.73
N GLU A 1010 19.73 23.34 -11.05
CA GLU A 1010 20.40 22.78 -9.85
C GLU A 1010 20.49 23.72 -8.63
N VAL A 1011 19.66 24.76 -8.58
CA VAL A 1011 19.59 25.74 -7.48
C VAL A 1011 18.19 25.69 -6.84
N GLU A 1012 18.12 25.83 -5.52
CA GLU A 1012 16.85 25.87 -4.79
C GLU A 1012 16.06 27.16 -5.07
N ASP A 1013 14.75 27.10 -4.84
CA ASP A 1013 13.82 28.18 -5.20
C ASP A 1013 13.72 29.29 -4.14
N GLY A 1014 14.30 29.06 -2.95
CA GLY A 1014 14.32 30.00 -1.82
C GLY A 1014 13.04 29.97 -1.00
N ILE A 1015 12.14 29.00 -1.21
CA ILE A 1015 10.90 28.78 -0.47
C ILE A 1015 10.98 27.44 0.26
N LEU A 1016 11.36 27.51 1.54
CA LEU A 1016 11.49 26.35 2.40
C LEU A 1016 10.10 25.91 2.93
N LYS A 1017 9.53 24.85 2.33
CA LYS A 1017 8.20 24.35 2.68
C LYS A 1017 8.22 23.48 3.94
N SER A 1018 7.13 23.47 4.71
CA SER A 1018 6.99 22.57 5.88
C SER A 1018 7.13 21.09 5.49
N GLN A 1019 6.71 20.74 4.27
CA GLN A 1019 6.91 19.42 3.69
C GLN A 1019 8.38 19.03 3.60
N GLU A 1020 9.28 19.98 3.32
CA GLU A 1020 10.71 19.73 3.19
C GLU A 1020 11.39 19.66 4.56
N ILE A 1021 10.98 20.53 5.49
CA ILE A 1021 11.51 20.57 6.86
C ILE A 1021 11.30 19.25 7.58
N LYS A 1022 10.12 18.62 7.43
CA LYS A 1022 9.77 17.39 8.17
C LYS A 1022 10.74 16.22 7.89
N ASP A 1023 11.40 16.24 6.72
CA ASP A 1023 12.31 15.19 6.24
C ASP A 1023 13.79 15.51 6.54
N LEU A 1024 14.05 16.60 7.29
CA LEU A 1024 15.38 16.96 7.79
C LEU A 1024 15.68 16.27 9.12
N ASP A 1025 16.96 16.05 9.40
CA ASP A 1025 17.44 15.58 10.70
C ASP A 1025 17.90 16.77 11.55
N LEU A 1026 17.01 17.29 12.40
CA LEU A 1026 17.25 18.40 13.31
C LEU A 1026 17.24 17.97 14.78
N ARG A 1027 17.47 16.68 15.08
CA ARG A 1027 17.45 16.16 16.47
C ARG A 1027 18.54 16.75 17.36
N GLY A 1028 19.61 17.29 16.78
CA GLY A 1028 20.63 18.04 17.49
C GLY A 1028 20.13 19.38 18.05
N ALA A 1029 19.00 19.89 17.54
CA ALA A 1029 18.40 21.16 17.93
C ALA A 1029 17.47 21.00 19.13
N ASP A 1030 17.85 21.62 20.25
CA ASP A 1030 16.99 21.73 21.42
C ASP A 1030 15.95 22.85 21.24
N LEU A 1031 16.36 23.93 20.58
CA LEU A 1031 15.57 25.15 20.47
C LEU A 1031 15.56 25.66 19.02
N VAL A 1032 14.36 25.71 18.43
CA VAL A 1032 14.10 26.47 17.20
C VAL A 1032 13.25 27.69 17.55
N VAL A 1033 13.71 28.87 17.15
CA VAL A 1033 12.98 30.13 17.31
C VAL A 1033 12.58 30.64 15.94
N LEU A 1034 11.28 30.73 15.69
CA LEU A 1034 10.68 31.28 14.49
C LEU A 1034 10.26 32.73 14.77
N SER A 1035 11.19 33.65 14.53
CA SER A 1035 10.99 35.11 14.62
C SER A 1035 10.38 35.62 13.30
N ALA A 1036 9.21 35.09 12.99
CA ALA A 1036 8.56 35.23 11.68
C ALA A 1036 7.04 35.27 11.85
N CYS A 1037 6.35 36.12 11.10
CA CYS A 1037 4.89 36.25 11.14
C CYS A 1037 4.21 34.94 10.66
N HIS A 1038 3.02 34.64 11.20
CA HIS A 1038 2.17 33.52 10.78
C HIS A 1038 2.79 32.11 10.96
N THR A 1039 3.82 31.94 11.77
CA THR A 1039 4.57 30.67 11.87
C THR A 1039 3.90 29.60 12.74
N GLY A 1040 3.00 29.99 13.63
CA GLY A 1040 2.15 29.08 14.41
C GLY A 1040 0.81 28.74 13.75
N GLN A 1041 0.56 29.20 12.52
CA GLN A 1041 -0.67 28.91 11.79
C GLN A 1041 -0.56 27.62 10.95
N GLY A 1042 -1.69 26.96 10.76
CA GLY A 1042 -1.79 25.72 10.00
C GLY A 1042 -3.22 25.20 9.97
N GLU A 1043 -3.46 24.12 9.23
CA GLU A 1043 -4.71 23.37 9.36
C GLU A 1043 -4.75 22.72 10.75
N VAL A 1044 -5.81 22.99 11.48
CA VAL A 1044 -5.96 22.51 12.84
C VAL A 1044 -6.82 21.27 12.83
N THR A 1045 -6.31 20.25 13.50
CA THR A 1045 -6.98 18.97 13.69
C THR A 1045 -6.89 18.60 15.17
N ASN A 1046 -7.50 17.48 15.55
CA ASN A 1046 -7.31 16.92 16.89
C ASN A 1046 -5.86 16.43 17.13
N GLU A 1047 -5.06 16.21 16.08
CA GLU A 1047 -3.62 15.92 16.17
C GLU A 1047 -2.74 17.18 16.07
N GLY A 1048 -3.25 18.33 16.48
CA GLY A 1048 -2.48 19.58 16.43
C GLY A 1048 -2.52 20.32 15.11
N VAL A 1049 -1.56 21.23 14.96
CA VAL A 1049 -1.46 22.17 13.85
C VAL A 1049 -0.57 21.58 12.75
N PHE A 1050 -1.16 21.29 11.60
CA PHE A 1050 -0.44 20.85 10.41
C PHE A 1050 0.15 22.07 9.69
N GLY A 1051 1.44 22.29 9.92
CA GLY A 1051 2.24 23.39 9.37
C GLY A 1051 3.68 23.33 9.90
N LEU A 1052 4.33 24.48 10.04
CA LEU A 1052 5.73 24.56 10.51
C LEU A 1052 5.94 23.89 11.87
N GLN A 1053 5.00 24.05 12.81
CA GLN A 1053 5.08 23.39 14.11
C GLN A 1053 5.23 21.87 14.00
N ARG A 1054 4.40 21.23 13.16
CA ARG A 1054 4.44 19.77 12.98
C ARG A 1054 5.69 19.34 12.24
N ALA A 1055 6.11 20.09 11.23
CA ALA A 1055 7.32 19.79 10.47
C ALA A 1055 8.58 19.79 11.34
N PHE A 1056 8.79 20.83 12.16
CA PHE A 1056 9.94 20.88 13.07
C PHE A 1056 9.91 19.79 14.14
N LYS A 1057 8.73 19.45 14.68
CA LYS A 1057 8.60 18.31 15.62
C LYS A 1057 8.98 16.98 14.95
N MET A 1058 8.54 16.77 13.71
CA MET A 1058 8.88 15.58 12.94
C MET A 1058 10.38 15.50 12.62
N ALA A 1059 11.00 16.64 12.34
CA ALA A 1059 12.46 16.77 12.16
C ALA A 1059 13.26 16.50 13.45
N GLY A 1060 12.59 16.39 14.60
CA GLY A 1060 13.19 15.98 15.88
C GLY A 1060 13.55 17.12 16.82
N VAL A 1061 13.09 18.35 16.55
CA VAL A 1061 13.32 19.51 17.42
C VAL A 1061 12.63 19.34 18.77
N GLN A 1062 13.34 19.60 19.87
CA GLN A 1062 12.77 19.42 21.22
C GLN A 1062 11.81 20.54 21.61
N THR A 1063 12.19 21.80 21.38
CA THR A 1063 11.45 23.01 21.78
C THR A 1063 11.32 23.97 20.61
N ILE A 1064 10.12 24.50 20.39
CA ILE A 1064 9.86 25.47 19.32
C ILE A 1064 9.23 26.71 19.95
N VAL A 1065 9.81 27.88 19.67
CA VAL A 1065 9.22 29.19 19.97
C VAL A 1065 8.73 29.78 18.65
N MET A 1066 7.46 30.16 18.58
CA MET A 1066 6.83 30.68 17.37
C MET A 1066 5.72 31.67 17.71
N SER A 1067 5.31 32.48 16.75
CA SER A 1067 4.19 33.42 16.90
C SER A 1067 2.87 32.79 16.45
N LEU A 1068 1.80 32.94 17.26
CA LEU A 1068 0.43 32.54 16.86
C LEU A 1068 -0.29 33.65 16.07
N THR A 1069 0.17 34.89 16.20
CA THR A 1069 -0.38 36.11 15.57
C THR A 1069 0.72 36.90 14.86
N GLU A 1070 0.31 37.88 14.07
CA GLU A 1070 1.24 38.86 13.48
C GLU A 1070 1.87 39.71 14.60
N ALA A 1071 3.19 39.92 14.52
CA ALA A 1071 3.93 40.75 15.45
C ALA A 1071 4.82 41.70 14.65
N ASP A 1072 4.92 42.95 15.11
CA ASP A 1072 5.78 43.96 14.49
C ASP A 1072 7.27 43.59 14.63
N ASP A 1073 8.06 43.85 13.59
CA ASP A 1073 9.49 43.52 13.50
C ASP A 1073 10.31 44.10 14.66
N GLN A 1074 10.05 45.35 15.07
CA GLN A 1074 10.81 46.02 16.11
C GLN A 1074 10.49 45.42 17.49
N THR A 1075 9.22 45.12 17.72
CA THR A 1075 8.74 44.48 18.95
C THR A 1075 9.30 43.06 19.09
N THR A 1076 9.30 42.30 17.98
CA THR A 1076 9.80 40.93 17.94
C THR A 1076 11.30 40.87 18.24
N MET A 1077 12.10 41.75 17.62
CA MET A 1077 13.53 41.87 17.93
C MET A 1077 13.78 42.15 19.41
N ALA A 1078 13.07 43.12 20.00
CA ALA A 1078 13.26 43.46 21.41
C ALA A 1078 12.91 42.29 22.35
N MET A 1079 11.81 41.59 22.03
CA MET A 1079 11.39 40.38 22.74
C MET A 1079 12.44 39.27 22.65
N MET A 1080 12.95 38.96 21.45
CA MET A 1080 13.95 37.91 21.27
C MET A 1080 15.28 38.24 21.96
N ASN A 1081 15.69 39.51 21.94
CA ASN A 1081 16.87 39.98 22.68
C ASN A 1081 16.73 39.73 24.19
N LYS A 1082 15.57 40.05 24.77
CA LYS A 1082 15.28 39.81 26.18
C LYS A 1082 15.18 38.32 26.51
N PHE A 1083 14.58 37.53 25.61
CA PHE A 1083 14.49 36.08 25.73
C PHE A 1083 15.89 35.44 25.83
N TYR A 1084 16.78 35.72 24.86
CA TYR A 1084 18.15 35.18 24.88
C TYR A 1084 18.97 35.68 26.06
N THR A 1085 18.82 36.95 26.45
CA THR A 1085 19.48 37.48 27.65
C THR A 1085 19.07 36.70 28.90
N SER A 1086 17.78 36.42 29.04
CA SER A 1086 17.23 35.68 30.19
C SER A 1086 17.63 34.21 30.14
N LEU A 1087 17.55 33.57 28.97
CA LEU A 1087 17.95 32.18 28.76
C LEU A 1087 19.43 31.94 29.12
N LEU A 1088 20.32 32.82 28.66
CA LEU A 1088 21.75 32.71 28.88
C LEU A 1088 22.17 33.08 30.31
N SER A 1089 21.30 33.75 31.08
CA SER A 1089 21.51 33.97 32.52
C SER A 1089 21.26 32.72 33.39
N GLY A 1090 20.86 31.60 32.78
CA GLY A 1090 20.59 30.33 33.47
C GLY A 1090 19.11 30.07 33.78
N GLN A 1091 18.20 30.93 33.31
CA GLN A 1091 16.76 30.68 33.43
C GLN A 1091 16.31 29.54 32.50
N SER A 1092 15.21 28.89 32.85
CA SER A 1092 14.61 27.89 31.97
C SER A 1092 14.09 28.54 30.67
N LYS A 1093 13.97 27.76 29.58
CA LYS A 1093 13.39 28.23 28.30
C LYS A 1093 12.01 28.85 28.50
N HIS A 1094 11.20 28.24 29.38
CA HIS A 1094 9.87 28.73 29.73
C HIS A 1094 9.95 30.11 30.40
N ASP A 1095 10.73 30.23 31.48
CA ASP A 1095 10.79 31.47 32.27
C ASP A 1095 11.44 32.61 31.49
N ALA A 1096 12.45 32.29 30.68
CA ALA A 1096 13.07 33.25 29.77
C ALA A 1096 12.07 33.82 28.76
N PHE A 1097 11.22 32.95 28.17
CA PHE A 1097 10.21 33.37 27.21
C PHE A 1097 9.11 34.18 27.89
N TYR A 1098 8.64 33.71 29.04
CA TYR A 1098 7.65 34.39 29.86
C TYR A 1098 8.07 35.81 30.24
N ASN A 1099 9.31 35.97 30.72
CA ASN A 1099 9.87 37.27 31.09
C ASN A 1099 9.99 38.23 29.88
N ALA A 1100 10.31 37.69 28.71
CA ALA A 1100 10.33 38.47 27.47
C ALA A 1100 8.92 38.91 27.05
N GLN A 1101 7.94 38.00 27.12
CA GLN A 1101 6.54 38.29 26.78
C GLN A 1101 5.96 39.40 27.66
N ARG A 1102 6.17 39.32 28.98
CA ARG A 1102 5.70 40.32 29.95
C ARG A 1102 6.28 41.72 29.75
N THR A 1103 7.42 41.84 29.06
CA THR A 1103 8.08 43.14 28.86
C THR A 1103 7.58 43.86 27.60
N TYR A 1104 7.13 43.13 26.57
CA TYR A 1104 6.90 43.68 25.22
C TYR A 1104 5.56 43.32 24.57
N VAL A 1105 4.80 42.37 25.12
CA VAL A 1105 3.52 41.88 24.54
C VAL A 1105 2.32 42.16 25.45
N LEU A 1106 2.57 42.17 26.77
CA LEU A 1106 1.59 42.43 27.84
C LEU A 1106 1.91 43.78 28.49
#